data_AF-A0A3N5V8A8-F1
#
_entry.id   AF-A0A3N5V8A8-F1
#
_cell.length_a   1.000
_cell.length_b   1.000
_cell.length_c   1.000
_cell.angle_alpha   90.00
_cell.angle_beta   90.00
_cell.angle_gamma   90.00
#
_symmetry.space_group_name_H-M   'P 1'
#
loop_
_entity.id
_entity.type
_entity.pdbx_description
1 polymer ?
#
loop_
_entity_poly.entity_id
_entity_poly.type
_entity_poly.pdbx_seq_one_letter_code
_entity_poly.pdbx_strand_id
1 'polypeptide(L)'
;MTNTNQQALKPGEIKLDYIPVDWPLTPLGPNKDPYVAGWQKKPFSPQEIEEEILGGRCKAVGLLGGPVYNHPYGFVWVDVDGPTVYQLIEELSELPFEQALPQTLTILSGKEGRERKLYKLSRDQHKQFIRNKYTWHSEGPKEKLEILWKRHQGVLMGLHPETSGYFTAPDQGFEWIENLPEFPDWLLNAIVQKNVKQGVPAKETTRIIGPSFAINAEISLERDMQLALEAMWGMPPEATDDYDIWITVGQSLHSLDESLLDHWDEWSRQSDKYRDGECQRRWLSFSKGGGRSVGSIVHVAKENGWKPSENHKAMNVDDAMLDHVSKLLNELEDDLGLDKTETVESQRQAPTNSRQRRTDFAEKQGKNQKTRNPSSDVITGILLQDYKGNLRYSQAHGAFFMYEYQRKGLWSQLSEYEVKGDIKGRLDAIKEGLLHSGYSMNLISDLMEQLRISTIFDDWYESNDYLLFMNGILKVDTRELLPFNREMYITQQLPYDYDPYATCESIIKWLKSTQHDSWGRVQVLRAWLRAVLLSHSDIQKFVEIVGPGKSGKSTYSNLAHALVGDDNAMISSLEHLEKNRFETANLYKKKLLLFNDVERYGGSVSVLKAITGRDLIRNERKFQAGSQKPFKFNGLVM
;
A
#
# COMPACT_ATOMS: atom_id res chain seq x y z
N MET A 1 8.89 1.35 -49.75
CA MET A 1 7.91 1.72 -48.70
C MET A 1 7.18 0.43 -48.38
N THR A 2 7.23 -0.20 -47.21
CA THR A 2 7.62 0.20 -45.85
C THR A 2 8.10 -1.07 -45.16
N ASN A 3 9.40 -1.15 -44.83
CA ASN A 3 9.96 -2.25 -44.03
C ASN A 3 9.69 -1.90 -42.55
N THR A 4 8.42 -1.85 -42.18
CA THR A 4 8.02 -1.83 -40.78
C THR A 4 8.16 -3.28 -40.33
N ASN A 5 8.98 -3.56 -39.32
CA ASN A 5 9.05 -4.91 -38.73
C ASN A 5 7.64 -5.27 -38.23
N GLN A 6 6.87 -6.01 -39.03
CA GLN A 6 5.57 -6.55 -38.62
C GLN A 6 5.84 -7.50 -37.46
N GLN A 7 5.37 -7.16 -36.26
CA GLN A 7 5.47 -8.02 -35.08
C GLN A 7 4.24 -8.92 -35.04
N ALA A 8 4.04 -9.67 -36.12
CA ALA A 8 2.96 -10.61 -36.27
C ALA A 8 3.27 -11.91 -35.52
N LEU A 9 2.23 -12.50 -34.91
CA LEU A 9 2.31 -13.76 -34.18
C LEU A 9 1.78 -14.90 -35.04
N LYS A 10 2.51 -16.03 -35.11
CA LYS A 10 2.01 -17.26 -35.75
C LYS A 10 1.10 -18.05 -34.79
N PRO A 11 0.22 -18.94 -35.30
CA PRO A 11 -0.66 -19.74 -34.44
C PRO A 11 0.11 -20.51 -33.36
N GLY A 12 -0.26 -20.26 -32.10
CA GLY A 12 0.28 -20.95 -30.93
C GLY A 12 1.64 -20.44 -30.46
N GLU A 13 2.22 -19.46 -31.15
CA GLU A 13 3.51 -18.88 -30.80
C GLU A 13 3.40 -18.03 -29.52
N ILE A 14 4.49 -17.98 -28.74
CA ILE A 14 4.64 -17.09 -27.59
C ILE A 14 5.91 -16.26 -27.80
N LYS A 15 5.77 -14.93 -27.79
CA LYS A 15 6.84 -13.94 -27.99
C LYS A 15 6.78 -12.90 -26.88
N LEU A 16 7.37 -13.21 -25.73
CA LEU A 16 7.37 -12.31 -24.57
C LEU A 16 8.17 -11.03 -24.84
N ASP A 17 9.11 -11.06 -25.78
CA ASP A 17 9.89 -9.92 -26.24
C ASP A 17 9.07 -8.86 -26.98
N TYR A 18 7.85 -9.19 -27.43
CA TYR A 18 6.92 -8.22 -28.02
C TYR A 18 6.09 -7.47 -26.98
N ILE A 19 6.13 -7.89 -25.71
CA ILE A 19 5.26 -7.36 -24.67
C ILE A 19 6.02 -6.31 -23.83
N PRO A 20 5.47 -5.11 -23.64
CA PRO A 20 6.04 -4.14 -22.71
C PRO A 20 6.07 -4.66 -21.27
N VAL A 21 7.13 -4.33 -20.54
CA VAL A 21 7.39 -4.88 -19.19
C VAL A 21 6.33 -4.52 -18.14
N ASP A 22 5.60 -3.44 -18.36
CA ASP A 22 4.59 -2.91 -17.45
C ASP A 22 3.16 -3.34 -17.80
N TRP A 23 2.99 -4.21 -18.81
CA TRP A 23 1.69 -4.80 -19.11
C TRP A 23 1.30 -5.83 -18.05
N PRO A 24 0.06 -5.76 -17.52
CA PRO A 24 -0.39 -6.67 -16.47
C PRO A 24 -0.79 -8.03 -17.05
N LEU A 25 0.12 -9.01 -17.03
CA LEU A 25 -0.12 -10.32 -17.65
C LEU A 25 -0.78 -11.32 -16.70
N THR A 26 -1.28 -12.41 -17.26
CA THR A 26 -1.87 -13.53 -16.53
C THR A 26 -1.41 -14.85 -17.16
N PRO A 27 -0.80 -15.78 -16.40
CA PRO A 27 -0.44 -17.09 -16.92
C PRO A 27 -1.68 -17.96 -17.06
N LEU A 28 -1.81 -18.65 -18.19
CA LEU A 28 -2.99 -19.47 -18.50
C LEU A 28 -2.61 -20.94 -18.71
N GLY A 29 -3.48 -21.82 -18.25
CA GLY A 29 -3.36 -23.26 -18.42
C GLY A 29 -3.73 -23.74 -19.82
N PRO A 30 -3.75 -25.07 -20.04
CA PRO A 30 -4.09 -25.66 -21.34
C PRO A 30 -5.51 -25.34 -21.80
N ASN A 31 -6.44 -25.08 -20.88
CA ASN A 31 -7.82 -24.71 -21.19
C ASN A 31 -8.05 -23.19 -21.24
N LYS A 32 -6.97 -22.39 -21.27
CA LYS A 32 -6.94 -20.91 -21.22
C LYS A 32 -7.47 -20.31 -19.92
N ASP A 33 -7.54 -21.11 -18.89
CA ASP A 33 -7.95 -20.74 -17.55
C ASP A 33 -6.75 -20.17 -16.76
N PRO A 34 -6.90 -19.01 -16.11
CA PRO A 34 -5.94 -18.57 -15.12
C PRO A 34 -5.91 -19.54 -13.94
N TYR A 35 -4.77 -20.16 -13.68
CA TYR A 35 -4.61 -21.13 -12.58
C TYR A 35 -4.08 -20.50 -11.27
N VAL A 36 -3.75 -19.21 -11.28
CA VAL A 36 -3.25 -18.51 -10.10
C VAL A 36 -4.41 -17.97 -9.26
N ALA A 37 -4.42 -18.31 -7.97
CA ALA A 37 -5.42 -17.82 -7.03
C ALA A 37 -5.37 -16.28 -6.92
N GLY A 38 -6.51 -15.62 -7.13
CA GLY A 38 -6.61 -14.16 -7.07
C GLY A 38 -5.91 -13.42 -8.21
N TRP A 39 -5.69 -14.07 -9.36
CA TRP A 39 -5.03 -13.51 -10.55
C TRP A 39 -5.57 -12.13 -10.97
N GLN A 40 -6.86 -11.85 -10.70
CA GLN A 40 -7.50 -10.56 -11.02
C GLN A 40 -6.87 -9.36 -10.30
N LYS A 41 -6.10 -9.59 -9.22
CA LYS A 41 -5.39 -8.57 -8.44
C LYS A 41 -3.87 -8.79 -8.42
N LYS A 42 -3.38 -9.88 -9.00
CA LYS A 42 -1.97 -10.31 -8.95
C LYS A 42 -1.45 -10.44 -10.40
N PRO A 43 -1.24 -9.31 -11.12
CA PRO A 43 -0.71 -9.36 -12.49
C PRO A 43 0.76 -9.80 -12.49
N PHE A 44 1.15 -10.49 -13.54
CA PHE A 44 2.50 -11.00 -13.77
C PHE A 44 3.24 -10.10 -14.75
N SER A 45 4.54 -9.94 -14.55
CA SER A 45 5.47 -9.38 -15.52
C SER A 45 5.83 -10.41 -16.61
N PRO A 46 6.36 -9.98 -17.77
CA PRO A 46 6.86 -10.93 -18.79
C PRO A 46 7.89 -11.93 -18.24
N GLN A 47 8.73 -11.51 -17.29
CA GLN A 47 9.74 -12.38 -16.66
C GLN A 47 9.10 -13.47 -15.80
N GLU A 48 8.09 -13.12 -14.99
CA GLU A 48 7.36 -14.12 -14.19
C GLU A 48 6.56 -15.07 -15.08
N ILE A 49 6.03 -14.59 -16.22
CA ILE A 49 5.40 -15.48 -17.22
C ILE A 49 6.41 -16.45 -17.83
N GLU A 50 7.64 -16.00 -18.11
CA GLU A 50 8.71 -16.85 -18.62
C GLU A 50 9.04 -17.98 -17.64
N GLU A 51 9.15 -17.68 -16.34
CA GLU A 51 9.33 -18.68 -15.28
C GLU A 51 8.18 -19.70 -15.24
N GLU A 52 6.93 -19.25 -15.36
CA GLU A 52 5.76 -20.11 -15.39
C GLU A 52 5.69 -21.00 -16.64
N ILE A 53 6.18 -20.53 -17.78
CA ILE A 53 6.32 -21.32 -19.02
C ILE A 53 7.40 -22.38 -18.85
N LEU A 54 8.55 -22.03 -18.30
CA LEU A 54 9.63 -22.98 -17.99
C LEU A 54 9.19 -24.04 -16.97
N GLY A 55 8.33 -23.64 -16.02
CA GLY A 55 7.66 -24.55 -15.08
C GLY A 55 6.63 -25.48 -15.72
N GLY A 56 6.31 -25.31 -17.01
CA GLY A 56 5.51 -26.22 -17.83
C GLY A 56 4.00 -26.11 -17.65
N ARG A 57 3.52 -25.32 -16.69
CA ARG A 57 2.08 -25.11 -16.42
C ARG A 57 1.46 -24.04 -17.31
N CYS A 58 2.19 -22.97 -17.62
CA CYS A 58 1.73 -21.92 -18.51
C CYS A 58 1.77 -22.38 -19.98
N LYS A 59 0.62 -22.36 -20.65
CA LYS A 59 0.44 -22.75 -22.07
C LYS A 59 -0.01 -21.58 -22.95
N ALA A 60 -0.54 -20.52 -22.35
CA ALA A 60 -0.94 -19.30 -23.03
C ALA A 60 -0.76 -18.10 -22.10
N VAL A 61 -0.70 -16.91 -22.68
CA VAL A 61 -0.47 -15.65 -21.95
C VAL A 61 -1.68 -14.74 -22.14
N GLY A 62 -2.28 -14.32 -21.03
CA GLY A 62 -3.36 -13.35 -20.99
C GLY A 62 -2.88 -11.94 -20.63
N LEU A 63 -3.66 -10.93 -21.01
CA LEU A 63 -3.53 -9.54 -20.57
C LEU A 63 -4.76 -9.14 -19.78
N LEU A 64 -4.56 -8.68 -18.56
CA LEU A 64 -5.61 -8.18 -17.68
C LEU A 64 -6.17 -6.85 -18.20
N GLY A 65 -7.50 -6.77 -18.32
CA GLY A 65 -8.20 -5.52 -18.58
C GLY A 65 -8.32 -4.65 -17.34
N GLY A 66 -8.52 -3.34 -17.52
CA GLY A 66 -8.65 -2.37 -16.45
C GLY A 66 -7.53 -1.32 -16.40
N PRO A 67 -7.49 -0.51 -15.33
CA PRO A 67 -6.49 0.55 -15.17
C PRO A 67 -5.06 0.00 -15.15
N VAL A 68 -4.15 0.66 -15.86
CA VAL A 68 -2.72 0.34 -15.83
C VAL A 68 -2.02 1.40 -14.99
N TYR A 69 -1.56 1.05 -13.80
CA TYR A 69 -1.17 2.00 -12.74
C TYR A 69 -0.10 3.03 -13.13
N ASN A 70 0.78 2.69 -14.07
CA ASN A 70 1.85 3.58 -14.53
C ASN A 70 1.45 4.48 -15.71
N HIS A 71 0.22 4.35 -16.22
CA HIS A 71 -0.26 5.04 -17.41
C HIS A 71 -1.52 5.86 -17.15
N PRO A 72 -1.75 6.94 -17.91
CA PRO A 72 -2.96 7.76 -17.82
C PRO A 72 -4.21 7.07 -18.44
N TYR A 73 -4.15 5.77 -18.69
CA TYR A 73 -5.20 4.98 -19.34
C TYR A 73 -5.32 3.56 -18.73
N GLY A 74 -6.32 2.81 -19.16
CA GLY A 74 -6.43 1.37 -18.92
C GLY A 74 -6.71 0.59 -20.21
N PHE A 75 -6.68 -0.74 -20.13
CA PHE A 75 -6.91 -1.64 -21.26
C PHE A 75 -8.34 -2.17 -21.29
N VAL A 76 -9.01 -2.05 -22.43
CA VAL A 76 -10.33 -2.64 -22.68
C VAL A 76 -10.22 -3.65 -23.82
N TRP A 77 -10.76 -4.84 -23.61
CA TRP A 77 -10.90 -5.84 -24.66
C TRP A 77 -12.28 -5.78 -25.28
N VAL A 78 -12.34 -5.80 -26.61
CA VAL A 78 -13.56 -5.98 -27.40
C VAL A 78 -13.50 -7.36 -28.04
N ASP A 79 -14.37 -8.26 -27.61
CA ASP A 79 -14.43 -9.66 -28.04
C ASP A 79 -15.62 -9.86 -28.98
N VAL A 80 -15.32 -10.12 -30.25
CA VAL A 80 -16.30 -10.46 -31.28
C VAL A 80 -16.38 -11.97 -31.31
N ASP A 81 -17.49 -12.55 -30.82
CA ASP A 81 -17.64 -14.00 -30.67
C ASP A 81 -18.69 -14.57 -31.64
N GLY A 82 -18.44 -14.48 -32.95
CA GLY A 82 -19.26 -15.12 -33.97
C GLY A 82 -19.50 -14.29 -35.25
N PRO A 83 -19.80 -14.92 -36.40
CA PRO A 83 -20.04 -14.22 -37.65
C PRO A 83 -21.21 -13.23 -37.65
N THR A 84 -22.30 -13.50 -36.92
CA THR A 84 -23.47 -12.60 -36.87
C THR A 84 -23.23 -11.37 -36.01
N VAL A 85 -22.16 -11.35 -35.20
CA VAL A 85 -21.78 -10.21 -34.37
C VAL A 85 -21.32 -9.01 -35.21
N TYR A 86 -20.78 -9.26 -36.41
CA TYR A 86 -20.37 -8.18 -37.32
C TYR A 86 -21.57 -7.33 -37.72
N GLN A 87 -22.68 -7.96 -38.11
CA GLN A 87 -23.93 -7.27 -38.43
C GLN A 87 -24.48 -6.53 -37.19
N LEU A 88 -24.46 -7.16 -36.02
CA LEU A 88 -24.87 -6.52 -34.76
C LEU A 88 -24.07 -5.23 -34.48
N ILE A 89 -22.76 -5.23 -34.73
CA ILE A 89 -21.90 -4.05 -34.55
C ILE A 89 -22.31 -2.94 -35.52
N GLU A 90 -22.58 -3.27 -36.78
CA GLU A 90 -23.02 -2.29 -37.78
C GLU A 90 -24.39 -1.69 -37.41
N GLU A 91 -25.32 -2.51 -36.92
CA GLU A 91 -26.62 -2.06 -36.45
C GLU A 91 -26.55 -1.17 -35.19
N LEU A 92 -25.69 -1.52 -34.22
CA LEU A 92 -25.54 -0.74 -32.99
C LEU A 92 -24.77 0.56 -33.19
N SER A 93 -23.81 0.58 -34.12
CA SER A 93 -22.96 1.75 -34.38
C SER A 93 -23.51 2.67 -35.47
N GLU A 94 -24.42 2.17 -36.32
CA GLU A 94 -24.86 2.81 -37.56
C GLU A 94 -23.70 3.12 -38.52
N LEU A 95 -22.60 2.36 -38.42
CA LEU A 95 -21.37 2.53 -39.20
C LEU A 95 -20.94 1.17 -39.81
N PRO A 96 -20.22 1.17 -40.94
CA PRO A 96 -19.56 -0.05 -41.42
C PRO A 96 -18.58 -0.61 -40.39
N PHE A 97 -18.43 -1.94 -40.30
CA PHE A 97 -17.64 -2.61 -39.27
C PHE A 97 -16.22 -2.03 -39.09
N GLU A 98 -15.50 -1.80 -40.19
CA GLU A 98 -14.13 -1.26 -40.17
C GLU A 98 -14.04 0.16 -39.59
N GLN A 99 -15.12 0.95 -39.70
CA GLN A 99 -15.21 2.29 -39.11
C GLN A 99 -15.70 2.22 -37.65
N ALA A 100 -16.58 1.27 -37.35
CA ALA A 100 -17.08 1.05 -36.00
C ALA A 100 -15.98 0.57 -35.05
N LEU A 101 -15.10 -0.33 -35.50
CA LEU A 101 -13.97 -0.84 -34.74
C LEU A 101 -12.64 -0.53 -35.45
N PRO A 102 -11.98 0.58 -35.10
CA PRO A 102 -10.69 0.95 -35.68
C PRO A 102 -9.65 -0.17 -35.56
N GLN A 103 -8.74 -0.24 -36.54
CA GLN A 103 -7.65 -1.21 -36.51
C GLN A 103 -6.79 -1.02 -35.25
N THR A 104 -6.42 -2.14 -34.64
CA THR A 104 -5.62 -2.21 -33.41
C THR A 104 -4.99 -3.59 -33.29
N LEU A 105 -4.22 -3.85 -32.23
CA LEU A 105 -3.77 -5.19 -31.87
C LEU A 105 -4.99 -6.13 -31.79
N THR A 106 -5.06 -7.06 -32.74
CA THR A 106 -6.19 -7.97 -32.93
C THR A 106 -5.71 -9.41 -32.86
N ILE A 107 -6.25 -10.16 -31.91
CA ILE A 107 -5.92 -11.56 -31.68
C ILE A 107 -7.02 -12.46 -32.22
N LEU A 108 -6.64 -13.42 -33.05
CA LEU A 108 -7.49 -14.42 -33.68
C LEU A 108 -7.31 -15.76 -32.98
N SER A 109 -8.43 -16.46 -32.77
CA SER A 109 -8.44 -17.80 -32.19
C SER A 109 -8.35 -18.93 -33.23
N GLY A 110 -8.57 -18.61 -34.51
CA GLY A 110 -8.71 -19.57 -35.61
C GLY A 110 -10.12 -20.14 -35.78
N LYS A 111 -11.06 -19.83 -34.87
CA LYS A 111 -12.49 -20.08 -35.08
C LYS A 111 -13.09 -18.99 -35.96
N GLU A 112 -14.05 -19.37 -36.80
CA GLU A 112 -14.72 -18.47 -37.73
C GLU A 112 -15.46 -17.33 -36.99
N GLY A 113 -15.28 -16.10 -37.47
CA GLY A 113 -15.92 -14.92 -36.90
C GLY A 113 -15.48 -14.55 -35.47
N ARG A 114 -14.36 -15.10 -34.97
CA ARG A 114 -13.88 -14.82 -33.60
C ARG A 114 -12.61 -14.00 -33.57
N GLU A 115 -12.72 -12.74 -33.14
CA GLU A 115 -11.58 -11.83 -33.00
C GLU A 115 -11.65 -10.97 -31.74
N ARG A 116 -10.49 -10.72 -31.13
CA ARG A 116 -10.37 -9.93 -29.91
C ARG A 116 -9.50 -8.71 -30.16
N LYS A 117 -10.04 -7.52 -29.96
CA LYS A 117 -9.36 -6.23 -30.19
C LYS A 117 -9.04 -5.53 -28.88
N LEU A 118 -7.85 -4.92 -28.79
CA LEU A 118 -7.39 -4.20 -27.60
C LEU A 118 -7.43 -2.68 -27.81
N TYR A 119 -8.00 -1.94 -26.86
CA TYR A 119 -8.03 -0.46 -26.90
C TYR A 119 -7.56 0.16 -25.59
N LYS A 120 -7.14 1.44 -25.66
CA LYS A 120 -6.88 2.28 -24.49
C LYS A 120 -8.16 2.98 -24.05
N LEU A 121 -8.36 3.12 -22.75
CA LEU A 121 -9.43 3.92 -22.17
C LEU A 121 -8.84 4.96 -21.23
N SER A 122 -9.02 6.23 -21.58
CA SER A 122 -8.61 7.37 -20.77
C SER A 122 -9.12 7.31 -19.32
N ARG A 123 -8.30 7.77 -18.37
CA ARG A 123 -8.59 7.68 -16.92
C ARG A 123 -9.88 8.39 -16.51
N ASP A 124 -10.26 9.47 -17.17
CA ASP A 124 -11.50 10.21 -16.89
C ASP A 124 -12.76 9.46 -17.32
N GLN A 125 -12.65 8.56 -18.29
CA GLN A 125 -13.74 7.69 -18.76
C GLN A 125 -13.90 6.42 -17.90
N HIS A 126 -12.94 6.05 -17.04
CA HIS A 126 -13.01 4.85 -16.19
C HIS A 126 -14.27 4.79 -15.31
N LYS A 127 -14.79 5.94 -14.90
CA LYS A 127 -16.00 6.05 -14.07
C LYS A 127 -17.28 5.57 -14.78
N GLN A 128 -17.26 5.50 -16.11
CA GLN A 128 -18.38 5.03 -16.92
C GLN A 128 -18.48 3.50 -16.89
N PHE A 129 -17.36 2.81 -16.63
CA PHE A 129 -17.32 1.37 -16.42
C PHE A 129 -17.63 1.04 -14.94
N ILE A 130 -18.93 0.98 -14.63
CA ILE A 130 -19.42 0.57 -13.31
C ILE A 130 -19.52 -0.96 -13.15
N ARG A 131 -19.33 -1.70 -14.25
CA ARG A 131 -19.24 -3.17 -14.32
C ARG A 131 -17.90 -3.60 -14.90
N ASN A 132 -17.60 -4.88 -14.73
CA ASN A 132 -16.38 -5.52 -15.20
C ASN A 132 -16.52 -6.12 -16.60
N LYS A 133 -17.75 -6.39 -17.05
CA LYS A 133 -18.10 -6.93 -18.37
C LYS A 133 -19.40 -6.33 -18.89
N TYR A 134 -19.49 -6.15 -20.21
CA TYR A 134 -20.72 -5.82 -20.92
C TYR A 134 -20.90 -6.76 -22.11
N THR A 135 -22.13 -7.18 -22.40
CA THR A 135 -22.41 -8.20 -23.44
C THR A 135 -23.61 -7.81 -24.30
N TRP A 136 -23.54 -7.93 -25.63
CA TRP A 136 -24.68 -7.81 -26.54
C TRP A 136 -24.78 -9.09 -27.36
N HIS A 137 -25.97 -9.68 -27.43
CA HIS A 137 -26.18 -10.94 -28.13
C HIS A 137 -26.64 -10.68 -29.57
N SER A 138 -26.11 -11.44 -30.52
CA SER A 138 -26.54 -11.42 -31.92
C SER A 138 -27.56 -12.52 -32.21
N GLU A 139 -27.99 -12.64 -33.48
CA GLU A 139 -28.98 -13.64 -33.90
C GLU A 139 -28.42 -15.08 -33.89
N GLY A 140 -27.10 -15.23 -34.07
CA GLY A 140 -26.43 -16.53 -34.05
C GLY A 140 -26.44 -17.20 -32.66
N PRO A 141 -26.53 -18.54 -32.59
CA PRO A 141 -26.62 -19.24 -31.33
C PRO A 141 -25.34 -19.06 -30.51
N LYS A 142 -25.48 -18.52 -29.30
CA LYS A 142 -24.38 -18.20 -28.35
C LYS A 142 -23.38 -17.16 -28.89
N GLU A 143 -23.71 -16.47 -29.97
CA GLU A 143 -22.87 -15.42 -30.54
C GLU A 143 -23.12 -14.09 -29.83
N LYS A 144 -22.04 -13.38 -29.52
CA LYS A 144 -22.10 -12.15 -28.72
C LYS A 144 -20.91 -11.23 -28.94
N LEU A 145 -21.15 -9.95 -28.74
CA LEU A 145 -20.14 -8.92 -28.53
C LEU A 145 -19.90 -8.76 -27.03
N GLU A 146 -18.68 -8.98 -26.56
CA GLU A 146 -18.31 -8.73 -25.16
C GLU A 146 -17.28 -7.61 -25.04
N ILE A 147 -17.45 -6.77 -24.02
CA ILE A 147 -16.50 -5.74 -23.63
C ILE A 147 -15.97 -6.10 -22.25
N LEU A 148 -14.68 -6.42 -22.18
CA LEU A 148 -14.04 -6.90 -20.96
C LEU A 148 -13.15 -5.80 -20.36
N TRP A 149 -13.38 -5.50 -19.08
CA TRP A 149 -12.67 -4.47 -18.32
C TRP A 149 -11.92 -5.11 -17.15
N LYS A 150 -12.01 -4.52 -15.94
CA LYS A 150 -11.39 -5.01 -14.72
C LYS A 150 -11.73 -6.47 -14.47
N ARG A 151 -10.78 -7.20 -13.88
CA ARG A 151 -10.95 -8.60 -13.44
C ARG A 151 -11.20 -9.61 -14.58
N HIS A 152 -11.10 -9.18 -15.83
CA HIS A 152 -11.15 -10.03 -17.01
C HIS A 152 -9.82 -9.97 -17.73
N GLN A 153 -9.49 -11.02 -18.47
CA GLN A 153 -8.30 -11.07 -19.32
C GLN A 153 -8.67 -11.44 -20.75
N GLY A 154 -7.91 -10.92 -21.70
CA GLY A 154 -7.92 -11.37 -23.08
C GLY A 154 -6.63 -12.14 -23.38
N VAL A 155 -6.75 -13.31 -24.00
CA VAL A 155 -5.58 -14.11 -24.39
C VAL A 155 -4.82 -13.39 -25.50
N LEU A 156 -3.53 -13.15 -25.29
CA LEU A 156 -2.62 -12.52 -26.24
C LEU A 156 -1.98 -13.52 -27.20
N MET A 157 -1.54 -14.67 -26.67
CA MET A 157 -0.66 -15.58 -27.39
C MET A 157 -0.64 -16.99 -26.77
N GLY A 158 -0.12 -17.96 -27.51
CA GLY A 158 0.02 -19.35 -27.07
C GLY A 158 -1.16 -20.26 -27.42
N LEU A 159 -1.29 -21.34 -26.66
CA LEU A 159 -2.16 -22.48 -26.97
C LEU A 159 -3.66 -22.13 -26.95
N HIS A 160 -4.40 -22.74 -27.87
CA HIS A 160 -5.86 -22.79 -27.86
C HIS A 160 -6.30 -24.27 -27.85
N PRO A 161 -7.27 -24.72 -27.02
CA PRO A 161 -7.65 -26.13 -26.89
C PRO A 161 -8.11 -26.81 -28.18
N GLU A 162 -8.78 -26.06 -29.05
CA GLU A 162 -9.46 -26.62 -30.24
C GLU A 162 -8.87 -26.17 -31.58
N THR A 163 -7.84 -25.31 -31.58
CA THR A 163 -7.25 -24.78 -32.82
C THR A 163 -5.72 -24.85 -32.74
N SER A 164 -5.02 -24.45 -33.80
CA SER A 164 -3.56 -24.40 -33.81
C SER A 164 -2.95 -23.39 -32.84
N GLY A 165 -3.77 -22.62 -32.11
CA GLY A 165 -3.34 -21.60 -31.17
C GLY A 165 -3.69 -20.19 -31.62
N TYR A 166 -3.47 -19.22 -30.72
CA TYR A 166 -3.74 -17.81 -30.98
C TYR A 166 -2.70 -17.18 -31.90
N PHE A 167 -3.12 -16.23 -32.73
CA PHE A 167 -2.27 -15.49 -33.67
C PHE A 167 -2.81 -14.08 -33.89
N THR A 168 -2.04 -13.20 -34.53
CA THR A 168 -2.49 -11.84 -34.84
C THR A 168 -3.15 -11.76 -36.21
N ALA A 169 -4.15 -10.89 -36.36
CA ALA A 169 -4.70 -10.57 -37.68
C ALA A 169 -3.65 -9.87 -38.57
N PRO A 170 -3.78 -9.97 -39.92
CA PRO A 170 -2.86 -9.29 -40.85
C PRO A 170 -2.78 -7.78 -40.57
N ASP A 171 -1.55 -7.24 -40.50
CA ASP A 171 -1.25 -5.82 -40.21
C ASP A 171 -1.82 -5.27 -38.88
N GLN A 172 -2.23 -6.17 -37.99
CA GLN A 172 -2.86 -5.88 -36.70
C GLN A 172 -2.14 -6.62 -35.55
N GLY A 173 -0.82 -6.72 -35.66
CA GLY A 173 0.07 -7.37 -34.70
C GLY A 173 0.57 -6.47 -33.58
N PHE A 174 1.67 -6.88 -32.95
CA PHE A 174 2.27 -6.17 -31.81
C PHE A 174 2.93 -4.84 -32.22
N GLU A 175 3.03 -4.52 -33.51
CA GLU A 175 3.38 -3.18 -33.98
C GLU A 175 2.45 -2.07 -33.45
N TRP A 176 1.24 -2.41 -32.99
CA TRP A 176 0.27 -1.47 -32.42
C TRP A 176 0.49 -1.15 -30.93
N ILE A 177 1.35 -1.87 -30.20
CA ILE A 177 1.47 -1.73 -28.72
C ILE A 177 1.79 -0.31 -28.25
N GLU A 178 2.61 0.43 -29.01
CA GLU A 178 2.98 1.81 -28.68
C GLU A 178 1.83 2.78 -28.97
N ASN A 179 1.07 2.51 -30.03
CA ASN A 179 0.06 3.40 -30.61
C ASN A 179 -1.35 2.79 -30.64
N LEU A 180 -1.73 2.06 -29.59
CA LEU A 180 -3.10 1.55 -29.47
C LEU A 180 -4.11 2.71 -29.53
N PRO A 181 -5.17 2.61 -30.35
CA PRO A 181 -6.23 3.62 -30.42
C PRO A 181 -7.06 3.68 -29.13
N GLU A 182 -7.74 4.81 -28.96
CA GLU A 182 -8.74 4.98 -27.90
C GLU A 182 -9.97 4.10 -28.13
N PHE A 183 -10.63 3.75 -27.03
CA PHE A 183 -11.83 2.95 -27.02
C PHE A 183 -12.97 3.68 -27.78
N PRO A 184 -13.68 3.01 -28.72
CA PRO A 184 -14.66 3.68 -29.57
C PRO A 184 -15.78 4.39 -28.80
N ASP A 185 -16.05 5.65 -29.15
CA ASP A 185 -17.04 6.49 -28.46
C ASP A 185 -18.46 5.90 -28.51
N TRP A 186 -18.83 5.24 -29.61
CA TRP A 186 -20.16 4.62 -29.73
C TRP A 186 -20.33 3.46 -28.74
N LEU A 187 -19.28 2.66 -28.51
CA LEU A 187 -19.30 1.59 -27.51
C LEU A 187 -19.38 2.17 -26.10
N LEU A 188 -18.66 3.26 -25.84
CA LEU A 188 -18.73 3.97 -24.57
C LEU A 188 -20.16 4.49 -24.31
N ASN A 189 -20.80 5.08 -25.32
CA ASN A 189 -22.18 5.52 -25.26
C ASN A 189 -23.15 4.34 -25.05
N ALA A 190 -22.93 3.21 -25.73
CA ALA A 190 -23.72 1.99 -25.54
C ALA A 190 -23.61 1.46 -24.11
N ILE A 191 -22.40 1.50 -23.51
CA ILE A 191 -22.17 1.16 -22.10
C ILE A 191 -22.94 2.11 -21.17
N VAL A 192 -22.90 3.42 -21.41
CA VAL A 192 -23.62 4.41 -20.61
C VAL A 192 -25.13 4.16 -20.67
N GLN A 193 -25.70 3.95 -21.86
CA GLN A 193 -27.11 3.63 -22.02
C GLN A 193 -27.49 2.33 -21.32
N LYS A 194 -26.63 1.31 -21.42
CA LYS A 194 -26.81 0.03 -20.74
C LYS A 194 -26.78 0.19 -19.22
N ASN A 195 -25.87 1.01 -18.69
CA ASN A 195 -25.81 1.35 -17.27
C ASN A 195 -27.07 2.09 -16.81
N VAL A 196 -27.63 2.99 -17.61
CA VAL A 196 -28.91 3.67 -17.30
C VAL A 196 -30.05 2.66 -17.23
N LYS A 197 -30.16 1.79 -18.24
CA LYS A 197 -31.21 0.75 -18.30
C LYS A 197 -31.10 -0.25 -17.14
N GLN A 198 -29.88 -0.61 -16.76
CA GLN A 198 -29.62 -1.62 -15.72
C GLN A 198 -29.46 -1.02 -14.32
N GLY A 199 -29.29 0.29 -14.16
CA GLY A 199 -28.97 0.92 -12.89
C GLY A 199 -27.59 0.55 -12.33
N VAL A 200 -27.27 1.08 -11.14
CA VAL A 200 -26.02 0.81 -10.44
C VAL A 200 -26.09 -0.56 -9.75
N PRO A 201 -25.06 -1.42 -9.90
CA PRO A 201 -24.99 -2.68 -9.15
C PRO A 201 -25.11 -2.48 -7.64
N ALA A 202 -25.83 -3.37 -6.95
CA ALA A 202 -25.94 -3.31 -5.49
C ALA A 202 -24.55 -3.43 -4.83
N LYS A 203 -24.30 -2.61 -3.82
CA LYS A 203 -23.10 -2.65 -2.98
C LYS A 203 -23.56 -2.65 -1.52
N GLU A 204 -23.37 -3.75 -0.82
CA GLU A 204 -23.60 -3.80 0.63
C GLU A 204 -22.27 -3.58 1.34
N THR A 205 -22.19 -2.53 2.15
CA THR A 205 -21.05 -2.33 3.06
C THR A 205 -21.41 -2.90 4.42
N THR A 206 -20.78 -4.00 4.81
CA THR A 206 -20.92 -4.52 6.17
C THR A 206 -19.81 -3.93 7.04
N ARG A 207 -20.22 -3.25 8.11
CA ARG A 207 -19.29 -2.72 9.11
C ARG A 207 -19.26 -3.67 10.31
N ILE A 208 -18.14 -4.36 10.51
CA ILE A 208 -17.90 -5.17 11.69
C ILE A 208 -17.20 -4.27 12.71
N ILE A 209 -17.87 -4.01 13.85
CA ILE A 209 -17.35 -3.17 14.92
C ILE A 209 -16.91 -4.08 16.07
N GLY A 210 -15.61 -4.11 16.33
CA GLY A 210 -15.02 -4.67 17.55
C GLY A 210 -14.77 -3.58 18.60
N PRO A 211 -14.34 -3.95 19.82
CA PRO A 211 -14.04 -3.00 20.90
C PRO A 211 -12.95 -1.96 20.56
N SER A 212 -12.05 -2.27 19.62
CA SER A 212 -10.89 -1.45 19.24
C SER A 212 -10.69 -1.27 17.74
N PHE A 213 -11.57 -1.81 16.89
CA PHE A 213 -11.44 -1.68 15.43
C PHE A 213 -12.80 -1.63 14.74
N ALA A 214 -12.82 -1.06 13.54
CA ALA A 214 -13.96 -1.13 12.63
C ALA A 214 -13.47 -1.61 11.26
N ILE A 215 -13.88 -2.80 10.85
CA ILE A 215 -13.63 -3.32 9.51
C ILE A 215 -14.83 -2.94 8.63
N ASN A 216 -14.57 -2.17 7.58
CA ASN A 216 -15.55 -1.97 6.51
C ASN A 216 -15.27 -3.02 5.43
N ALA A 217 -16.15 -4.01 5.29
CA ALA A 217 -16.11 -4.95 4.19
C ALA A 217 -17.11 -4.50 3.11
N GLU A 218 -16.64 -4.23 1.90
CA GLU A 218 -17.50 -4.05 0.73
C GLU A 218 -17.89 -5.44 0.19
N ILE A 219 -19.15 -5.84 0.33
CA ILE A 219 -19.71 -7.02 -0.32
C ILE A 219 -20.02 -6.64 -1.76
N SER A 220 -19.27 -7.21 -2.71
CA SER A 220 -19.44 -6.96 -4.14
C SER A 220 -20.42 -7.94 -4.80
N LEU A 221 -21.06 -7.48 -5.89
CA LEU A 221 -21.89 -8.24 -6.85
C LEU A 221 -21.38 -9.66 -7.16
N GLU A 222 -20.06 -9.87 -7.23
CA GLU A 222 -19.46 -11.18 -7.51
C GLU A 222 -19.80 -12.26 -6.48
N ARG A 223 -19.97 -11.90 -5.20
CA ARG A 223 -20.39 -12.86 -4.16
C ARG A 223 -21.81 -13.34 -4.40
N ASP A 224 -22.70 -12.42 -4.76
CA ASP A 224 -24.10 -12.71 -5.02
C ASP A 224 -24.27 -13.53 -6.30
N MET A 225 -23.46 -13.25 -7.33
CA MET A 225 -23.38 -14.08 -8.54
C MET A 225 -22.90 -15.49 -8.21
N GLN A 226 -21.82 -15.63 -7.42
CA GLN A 226 -21.31 -16.94 -7.03
C GLN A 226 -22.34 -17.72 -6.20
N LEU A 227 -22.94 -17.08 -5.19
CA LEU A 227 -23.98 -17.67 -4.36
C LEU A 227 -25.20 -18.12 -5.21
N ALA A 228 -25.61 -17.29 -6.18
CA ALA A 228 -26.70 -17.63 -7.08
C ALA A 228 -26.36 -18.83 -7.96
N LEU A 229 -25.14 -18.91 -8.49
CA LEU A 229 -24.68 -20.05 -9.29
C LEU A 229 -24.59 -21.34 -8.47
N GLU A 230 -24.04 -21.28 -7.27
CA GLU A 230 -23.94 -22.45 -6.38
C GLU A 230 -25.31 -22.93 -5.90
N ALA A 231 -26.23 -22.01 -5.59
CA ALA A 231 -27.60 -22.35 -5.25
C ALA A 231 -28.34 -22.96 -6.46
N MET A 232 -28.10 -22.45 -7.67
CA MET A 232 -28.65 -22.99 -8.92
C MET A 232 -28.17 -24.41 -9.19
N TRP A 233 -26.86 -24.63 -9.22
CA TRP A 233 -26.26 -25.95 -9.46
C TRP A 233 -26.42 -26.92 -8.30
N GLY A 234 -26.71 -26.42 -7.11
CA GLY A 234 -27.00 -27.22 -5.93
C GLY A 234 -28.40 -27.80 -5.87
N MET A 235 -29.30 -27.40 -6.77
CA MET A 235 -30.61 -28.01 -6.92
C MET A 235 -30.53 -29.34 -7.69
N PRO A 236 -31.44 -30.29 -7.42
CA PRO A 236 -31.47 -31.56 -8.13
C PRO A 236 -31.89 -31.34 -9.61
N PRO A 237 -31.45 -32.19 -10.57
CA PRO A 237 -31.70 -31.98 -11.99
C PRO A 237 -33.19 -31.80 -12.35
N GLU A 238 -34.09 -32.44 -11.61
CA GLU A 238 -35.55 -32.35 -11.76
C GLU A 238 -36.08 -30.91 -11.59
N ALA A 239 -35.33 -30.04 -10.90
CA ALA A 239 -35.66 -28.62 -10.77
C ALA A 239 -35.64 -27.87 -12.12
N THR A 240 -34.96 -28.40 -13.13
CA THR A 240 -34.96 -27.85 -14.50
C THR A 240 -36.23 -28.19 -15.28
N ASP A 241 -36.98 -29.22 -14.85
CA ASP A 241 -38.24 -29.63 -15.48
C ASP A 241 -39.47 -28.88 -14.97
N ASP A 242 -39.33 -28.22 -13.82
CA ASP A 242 -40.35 -27.35 -13.20
C ASP A 242 -40.25 -25.93 -13.76
N TYR A 243 -41.28 -25.50 -14.48
CA TYR A 243 -41.30 -24.20 -15.16
C TYR A 243 -41.24 -23.02 -14.18
N ASP A 244 -41.84 -23.13 -13.00
CA ASP A 244 -41.87 -22.04 -12.02
C ASP A 244 -40.51 -21.88 -11.34
N ILE A 245 -39.82 -22.98 -11.06
CA ILE A 245 -38.43 -22.96 -10.58
C ILE A 245 -37.53 -22.41 -11.67
N TRP A 246 -37.63 -22.96 -12.88
CA TRP A 246 -36.81 -22.57 -14.03
C TRP A 246 -36.91 -21.07 -14.35
N ILE A 247 -38.12 -20.52 -14.37
CA ILE A 247 -38.35 -19.09 -14.64
C ILE A 247 -37.96 -18.19 -13.45
N THR A 248 -38.04 -18.70 -12.22
CA THR A 248 -37.57 -18.01 -11.01
C THR A 248 -36.06 -17.86 -11.03
N VAL A 249 -35.33 -18.93 -11.35
CA VAL A 249 -33.88 -18.92 -11.52
C VAL A 249 -33.49 -17.93 -12.63
N GLY A 250 -34.10 -18.03 -13.81
CA GLY A 250 -33.81 -17.15 -14.94
C GLY A 250 -34.02 -15.66 -14.61
N GLN A 251 -35.15 -15.30 -14.00
CA GLN A 251 -35.44 -13.92 -13.64
C GLN A 251 -34.52 -13.36 -12.54
N SER A 252 -34.14 -14.20 -11.56
CA SER A 252 -33.23 -13.80 -10.49
C SER A 252 -31.78 -13.66 -10.96
N LEU A 253 -31.31 -14.53 -11.88
CA LEU A 253 -29.99 -14.37 -12.50
C LEU A 253 -29.96 -13.14 -13.42
N HIS A 254 -31.02 -12.92 -14.21
CA HIS A 254 -31.16 -11.72 -15.04
C HIS A 254 -31.20 -10.43 -14.21
N SER A 255 -31.82 -10.45 -13.03
CA SER A 255 -31.87 -9.26 -12.16
C SER A 255 -30.50 -8.94 -11.53
N LEU A 256 -29.66 -9.96 -11.36
CA LEU A 256 -28.28 -9.84 -10.88
C LEU A 256 -27.33 -9.30 -11.94
N ASP A 257 -27.18 -10.04 -13.04
CA ASP A 257 -26.24 -9.69 -14.10
C ASP A 257 -26.57 -10.43 -15.40
N GLU A 258 -26.53 -9.73 -16.54
CA GLU A 258 -26.83 -10.32 -17.86
C GLU A 258 -25.84 -11.41 -18.27
N SER A 259 -24.60 -11.39 -17.75
CA SER A 259 -23.59 -12.40 -18.06
C SER A 259 -23.93 -13.80 -17.56
N LEU A 260 -24.94 -13.94 -16.71
CA LEU A 260 -25.38 -15.21 -16.14
C LEU A 260 -26.30 -16.02 -17.06
N LEU A 261 -26.66 -15.48 -18.23
CA LEU A 261 -27.49 -16.20 -19.21
C LEU A 261 -26.84 -17.53 -19.63
N ASP A 262 -25.55 -17.51 -19.92
CA ASP A 262 -24.83 -18.72 -20.37
C ASP A 262 -24.88 -19.81 -19.29
N HIS A 263 -24.82 -19.42 -18.02
CA HIS A 263 -24.93 -20.36 -16.90
C HIS A 263 -26.34 -20.93 -16.76
N TRP A 264 -27.37 -20.09 -16.96
CA TRP A 264 -28.75 -20.55 -16.92
C TRP A 264 -29.06 -21.48 -18.11
N ASP A 265 -28.57 -21.15 -19.31
CA ASP A 265 -28.68 -22.01 -20.49
C ASP A 265 -28.04 -23.38 -20.25
N GLU A 266 -26.81 -23.40 -19.74
CA GLU A 266 -26.10 -24.65 -19.47
C GLU A 266 -26.80 -25.48 -18.37
N TRP A 267 -27.27 -24.83 -17.30
CA TRP A 267 -28.05 -25.50 -16.27
C TRP A 267 -29.34 -26.10 -16.83
N SER A 268 -30.00 -25.41 -17.77
CA SER A 268 -31.26 -25.83 -18.39
C SER A 268 -31.12 -27.06 -19.29
N ARG A 269 -29.90 -27.39 -19.76
CA ARG A 269 -29.63 -28.56 -20.62
C ARG A 269 -29.81 -29.90 -19.93
N GLN A 270 -29.94 -29.90 -18.61
CA GLN A 270 -30.22 -31.12 -17.85
C GLN A 270 -31.65 -31.65 -18.07
N SER A 271 -32.56 -30.82 -18.59
CA SER A 271 -33.94 -31.22 -18.90
C SER A 271 -34.06 -31.79 -20.31
N ASP A 272 -34.78 -32.90 -20.45
CA ASP A 272 -35.18 -33.47 -21.75
C ASP A 272 -36.10 -32.52 -22.56
N LYS A 273 -36.65 -31.48 -21.93
CA LYS A 273 -37.49 -30.45 -22.57
C LYS A 273 -36.67 -29.29 -23.15
N TYR A 274 -35.35 -29.27 -22.95
CA TYR A 274 -34.48 -28.19 -23.40
C TYR A 274 -34.55 -27.97 -24.91
N ARG A 275 -34.56 -26.70 -25.33
CA ARG A 275 -34.48 -26.29 -26.74
C ARG A 275 -33.44 -25.19 -26.87
N ASP A 276 -32.52 -25.38 -27.81
CA ASP A 276 -31.48 -24.39 -28.10
C ASP A 276 -32.11 -23.03 -28.45
N GLY A 277 -31.59 -21.97 -27.82
CA GLY A 277 -32.10 -20.59 -27.98
C GLY A 277 -33.34 -20.22 -27.15
N GLU A 278 -34.02 -21.15 -26.47
CA GLU A 278 -35.22 -20.82 -25.67
C GLU A 278 -34.87 -19.98 -24.43
N CYS A 279 -33.75 -20.27 -23.76
CA CYS A 279 -33.26 -19.46 -22.63
C CYS A 279 -32.99 -18.02 -23.06
N GLN A 280 -32.30 -17.82 -24.20
CA GLN A 280 -32.03 -16.50 -24.78
C GLN A 280 -33.33 -15.74 -25.06
N ARG A 281 -34.30 -16.39 -25.70
CA ARG A 281 -35.61 -15.82 -26.04
C ARG A 281 -36.36 -15.36 -24.78
N ARG A 282 -36.33 -16.16 -23.71
CA ARG A 282 -36.94 -15.81 -22.43
C ARG A 282 -36.19 -14.71 -21.70
N TRP A 283 -34.87 -14.73 -21.72
CA TRP A 283 -34.03 -13.72 -21.10
C TRP A 283 -34.35 -12.32 -21.60
N LEU A 284 -34.54 -12.16 -22.92
CA LEU A 284 -34.92 -10.90 -23.55
C LEU A 284 -36.31 -10.40 -23.15
N SER A 285 -37.19 -11.28 -22.66
CA SER A 285 -38.54 -10.92 -22.20
C SER A 285 -38.60 -10.43 -20.76
N PHE A 286 -37.52 -10.56 -19.99
CA PHE A 286 -37.48 -10.19 -18.58
C PHE A 286 -37.35 -8.68 -18.37
N SER A 287 -37.93 -8.18 -17.27
CA SER A 287 -37.83 -6.77 -16.87
C SER A 287 -37.49 -6.65 -15.38
N LYS A 288 -36.82 -5.56 -15.00
CA LYS A 288 -36.36 -5.33 -13.62
C LYS A 288 -37.48 -5.16 -12.58
N GLY A 289 -38.72 -4.92 -13.01
CA GLY A 289 -39.87 -4.72 -12.13
C GLY A 289 -40.43 -5.99 -11.46
N GLY A 290 -39.86 -7.17 -11.75
CA GLY A 290 -40.42 -8.47 -11.35
C GLY A 290 -40.16 -8.95 -9.91
N GLY A 291 -39.45 -8.18 -9.08
CA GLY A 291 -39.32 -8.46 -7.63
C GLY A 291 -38.50 -9.69 -7.21
N ARG A 292 -37.91 -10.45 -8.15
CA ARG A 292 -37.09 -11.65 -7.85
C ARG A 292 -35.60 -11.31 -7.78
N SER A 293 -34.94 -11.78 -6.72
CA SER A 293 -33.52 -11.49 -6.41
C SER A 293 -32.74 -12.79 -6.13
N VAL A 294 -31.46 -12.68 -5.77
CA VAL A 294 -30.64 -13.82 -5.28
C VAL A 294 -31.37 -14.59 -4.18
N GLY A 295 -32.08 -13.86 -3.31
CA GLY A 295 -32.85 -14.47 -2.22
C GLY A 295 -33.91 -15.45 -2.71
N SER A 296 -34.49 -15.24 -3.89
CA SER A 296 -35.46 -16.16 -4.50
C SER A 296 -34.78 -17.46 -4.93
N ILE A 297 -33.58 -17.41 -5.51
CA ILE A 297 -32.82 -18.62 -5.89
C ILE A 297 -32.41 -19.38 -4.62
N VAL A 298 -31.90 -18.67 -3.60
CA VAL A 298 -31.49 -19.28 -2.33
C VAL A 298 -32.68 -19.93 -1.62
N HIS A 299 -33.87 -19.32 -1.67
CA HIS A 299 -35.09 -19.87 -1.10
C HIS A 299 -35.48 -21.19 -1.78
N VAL A 300 -35.61 -21.16 -3.11
CA VAL A 300 -35.99 -22.34 -3.89
C VAL A 300 -34.95 -23.46 -3.77
N ALA A 301 -33.66 -23.12 -3.76
CA ALA A 301 -32.59 -24.10 -3.56
C ALA A 301 -32.70 -24.78 -2.19
N LYS A 302 -32.97 -24.03 -1.11
CA LYS A 302 -33.16 -24.59 0.24
C LYS A 302 -34.39 -25.50 0.33
N GLU A 303 -35.50 -25.13 -0.32
CA GLU A 303 -36.69 -25.98 -0.41
C GLU A 303 -36.40 -27.30 -1.14
N ASN A 304 -35.48 -27.27 -2.10
CA ASN A 304 -35.00 -28.44 -2.85
C ASN A 304 -33.80 -29.15 -2.17
N GLY A 305 -33.60 -28.93 -0.87
CA GLY A 305 -32.62 -29.68 -0.07
C GLY A 305 -31.18 -29.17 -0.15
N TRP A 306 -30.92 -28.06 -0.86
CA TRP A 306 -29.60 -27.43 -0.86
C TRP A 306 -29.25 -26.86 0.51
N LYS A 307 -28.09 -27.26 1.03
CA LYS A 307 -27.51 -26.66 2.22
C LYS A 307 -26.34 -25.78 1.80
N PRO A 308 -26.30 -24.50 2.19
CA PRO A 308 -25.15 -23.65 1.92
C PRO A 308 -23.89 -24.30 2.50
N SER A 309 -22.85 -24.48 1.70
CA SER A 309 -21.58 -25.04 2.20
C SER A 309 -20.95 -24.10 3.23
N GLU A 310 -20.40 -24.58 4.35
CA GLU A 310 -19.67 -23.69 5.26
C GLU A 310 -18.34 -23.15 4.68
N ASN A 311 -17.95 -23.60 3.48
CA ASN A 311 -16.79 -23.06 2.74
C ASN A 311 -16.95 -21.57 2.39
N HIS A 312 -18.16 -21.00 2.41
CA HIS A 312 -18.38 -19.55 2.21
C HIS A 312 -17.91 -18.69 3.39
N LYS A 313 -17.65 -19.29 4.55
CA LYS A 313 -16.96 -18.63 5.67
C LYS A 313 -15.42 -18.76 5.56
N ALA A 314 -14.92 -19.62 4.66
CA ALA A 314 -13.52 -20.01 4.60
C ALA A 314 -12.74 -19.45 3.40
N MET A 315 -13.36 -18.70 2.48
CA MET A 315 -12.61 -18.00 1.42
C MET A 315 -13.05 -16.54 1.29
N ASN A 316 -12.32 -15.70 2.03
CA ASN A 316 -11.83 -14.35 1.71
C ASN A 316 -11.41 -13.69 3.03
N VAL A 317 -10.46 -14.32 3.72
CA VAL A 317 -9.55 -13.55 4.54
C VAL A 317 -8.40 -13.25 3.60
N ASP A 318 -8.22 -11.96 3.25
CA ASP A 318 -7.08 -11.50 2.47
C ASP A 318 -5.81 -12.17 3.01
N ASP A 319 -4.86 -12.65 2.19
CA ASP A 319 -3.61 -13.25 2.72
C ASP A 319 -2.92 -12.26 3.70
N ALA A 320 -3.11 -10.95 3.45
CA ALA A 320 -2.72 -9.86 4.34
C ALA A 320 -3.51 -9.82 5.67
N MET A 321 -4.79 -10.17 5.67
CA MET A 321 -5.61 -10.34 6.87
C MET A 321 -5.25 -11.64 7.62
N LEU A 322 -4.86 -12.72 6.93
CA LEU A 322 -4.38 -13.94 7.58
C LEU A 322 -3.04 -13.71 8.26
N ASP A 323 -2.09 -13.04 7.59
CA ASP A 323 -0.82 -12.62 8.18
C ASP A 323 -1.00 -11.62 9.32
N HIS A 324 -1.95 -10.68 9.18
CA HIS A 324 -2.26 -9.70 10.22
C HIS A 324 -2.96 -10.34 11.43
N VAL A 325 -3.90 -11.25 11.22
CA VAL A 325 -4.57 -12.01 12.29
C VAL A 325 -3.60 -13.00 12.94
N SER A 326 -2.68 -13.60 12.18
CA SER A 326 -1.64 -14.47 12.74
C SER A 326 -0.61 -13.69 13.58
N LYS A 327 -0.26 -12.46 13.16
CA LYS A 327 0.52 -11.52 14.00
C LYS A 327 -0.24 -11.09 15.25
N LEU A 328 -1.51 -10.71 15.11
CA LEU A 328 -2.37 -10.32 16.24
C LEU A 328 -2.58 -11.46 17.24
N LEU A 329 -2.68 -12.72 16.77
CA LEU A 329 -2.78 -13.89 17.64
C LEU A 329 -1.48 -14.16 18.40
N ASN A 330 -0.32 -13.99 17.75
CA ASN A 330 0.98 -14.09 18.44
C ASN A 330 1.17 -12.94 19.45
N GLU A 331 0.77 -11.72 19.09
CA GLU A 331 0.80 -10.56 19.99
C GLU A 331 -0.18 -10.70 21.17
N LEU A 332 -1.34 -11.33 20.97
CA LEU A 332 -2.31 -11.65 22.02
C LEU A 332 -1.86 -12.81 22.92
N GLU A 333 -1.13 -13.80 22.38
CA GLU A 333 -0.51 -14.87 23.19
C GLU A 333 0.61 -14.30 24.10
N ASP A 334 1.38 -13.33 23.61
CA ASP A 334 2.39 -12.60 24.39
C ASP A 334 1.77 -11.64 25.42
N ASP A 335 0.66 -10.96 25.11
CA ASP A 335 -0.04 -10.03 26.02
C ASP A 335 -0.90 -10.74 27.10
N LEU A 336 -1.38 -11.95 26.84
CA LEU A 336 -2.21 -12.71 27.78
C LEU A 336 -1.42 -13.66 28.69
N GLY A 337 -0.12 -13.84 28.48
CA GLY A 337 0.76 -14.62 29.38
C GLY A 337 0.19 -15.99 29.75
N LEU A 338 -0.40 -16.70 28.77
CA LEU A 338 -0.98 -18.03 28.99
C LEU A 338 0.13 -19.08 29.02
N ASP A 339 0.82 -19.15 30.14
CA ASP A 339 1.61 -20.33 30.48
C ASP A 339 0.66 -21.46 30.93
N LYS A 340 1.04 -22.70 30.61
CA LYS A 340 0.23 -23.90 30.85
C LYS A 340 -0.15 -23.98 32.33
N THR A 341 -1.44 -24.24 32.58
CA THR A 341 -2.01 -24.47 33.90
C THR A 341 -1.20 -25.46 34.73
N GLU A 342 -0.67 -24.99 35.87
CA GLU A 342 -0.68 -25.74 37.13
C GLU A 342 -1.55 -25.00 38.14
N THR A 343 -2.54 -25.73 38.66
CA THR A 343 -3.53 -25.35 39.66
C THR A 343 -2.91 -25.17 41.05
N VAL A 344 -3.14 -24.03 41.72
CA VAL A 344 -3.19 -23.96 43.19
C VAL A 344 -4.22 -22.91 43.65
N GLU A 345 -5.18 -23.35 44.45
CA GLU A 345 -6.13 -22.53 45.21
C GLU A 345 -5.43 -21.79 46.36
N SER A 346 -5.74 -20.50 46.60
CA SER A 346 -5.76 -19.98 47.97
C SER A 346 -6.64 -18.73 48.13
N GLN A 347 -7.29 -18.66 49.29
CA GLN A 347 -8.42 -17.81 49.62
C GLN A 347 -8.03 -16.35 49.94
N ARG A 348 -8.96 -15.44 49.64
CA ARG A 348 -8.92 -14.02 50.03
C ARG A 348 -9.17 -13.85 51.53
N GLN A 349 -8.38 -12.99 52.17
CA GLN A 349 -8.86 -12.12 53.25
C GLN A 349 -8.25 -10.72 53.14
N ALA A 350 -9.11 -9.71 53.27
CA ALA A 350 -8.76 -8.29 53.30
C ALA A 350 -8.39 -7.84 54.73
N PRO A 351 -7.60 -6.75 54.85
CA PRO A 351 -7.92 -5.81 55.92
C PRO A 351 -7.85 -4.34 55.49
N THR A 352 -8.93 -3.64 55.84
CA THR A 352 -8.96 -2.24 56.24
C THR A 352 -8.00 -1.95 57.39
N ASN A 353 -7.30 -0.81 57.37
CA ASN A 353 -7.34 0.12 58.51
C ASN A 353 -6.70 1.49 58.26
N SER A 354 -7.31 2.44 58.96
CA SER A 354 -7.16 3.89 58.99
C SER A 354 -5.84 4.38 59.59
N ARG A 355 -5.31 5.46 59.02
CA ARG A 355 -4.17 6.24 59.55
C ARG A 355 -4.67 7.26 60.57
N GLN A 356 -4.25 7.11 61.83
CA GLN A 356 -4.26 8.18 62.82
C GLN A 356 -2.97 8.99 62.75
N ARG A 357 -3.11 10.32 62.71
CA ARG A 357 -2.04 11.30 62.88
C ARG A 357 -1.64 11.37 64.35
N ARG A 358 -0.33 11.36 64.62
CA ARG A 358 0.25 11.92 65.85
C ARG A 358 1.36 12.90 65.48
N THR A 359 1.16 14.13 65.92
CA THR A 359 2.13 15.20 66.05
C THR A 359 2.85 15.04 67.37
N ASP A 360 4.18 15.08 67.39
CA ASP A 360 4.93 15.36 68.61
C ASP A 360 6.04 16.37 68.32
N PHE A 361 5.97 17.46 69.09
CA PHE A 361 7.02 18.45 69.28
C PHE A 361 8.09 17.85 70.19
N ALA A 362 9.37 17.94 69.82
CA ALA A 362 10.49 17.68 70.72
C ALA A 362 11.62 18.69 70.47
N GLU A 363 12.25 19.06 71.57
CA GLU A 363 13.05 20.25 71.83
C GLU A 363 14.41 20.32 71.14
N LYS A 364 14.88 21.57 71.00
CA LYS A 364 16.24 21.94 70.59
C LYS A 364 17.26 21.57 71.68
N GLN A 365 18.29 20.82 71.32
CA GLN A 365 19.59 20.84 72.00
C GLN A 365 20.76 20.73 71.01
N GLY A 366 21.81 21.52 71.27
CA GLY A 366 23.21 21.16 71.00
C GLY A 366 23.73 21.20 69.56
N LYS A 367 24.41 22.31 69.21
CA LYS A 367 25.25 22.45 68.00
C LYS A 367 26.39 21.41 68.00
N ASN A 368 26.30 20.41 67.13
CA ASN A 368 27.48 19.89 66.43
C ASN A 368 27.54 20.61 65.09
N GLN A 369 28.56 21.44 64.87
CA GLN A 369 28.77 22.17 63.64
C GLN A 369 29.19 21.18 62.55
N LYS A 370 28.22 20.45 61.99
CA LYS A 370 28.42 19.64 60.77
C LYS A 370 28.95 20.59 59.70
N THR A 371 30.07 20.23 59.08
CA THR A 371 30.60 20.90 57.89
C THR A 371 29.46 21.02 56.87
N ARG A 372 28.94 22.24 56.73
CA ARG A 372 27.81 22.52 55.86
C ARG A 372 28.32 22.46 54.43
N ASN A 373 27.63 21.70 53.58
CA ASN A 373 27.98 21.66 52.16
C ASN A 373 27.96 23.10 51.56
N PRO A 374 28.76 23.36 50.53
CA PRO A 374 28.70 24.60 49.75
C PRO A 374 27.28 24.89 49.23
N SER A 375 26.98 26.15 48.93
CA SER A 375 25.71 26.53 48.32
C SER A 375 25.56 25.91 46.92
N SER A 376 24.31 25.77 46.46
CA SER A 376 24.02 25.24 45.12
C SER A 376 24.70 26.05 44.02
N ASP A 377 24.79 27.37 44.15
CA ASP A 377 25.50 28.26 43.22
C ASP A 377 27.00 27.92 43.09
N VAL A 378 27.68 27.68 44.22
CA VAL A 378 29.09 27.27 44.21
C VAL A 378 29.26 25.91 43.53
N ILE A 379 28.36 24.97 43.80
CA ILE A 379 28.38 23.65 43.17
C ILE A 379 28.11 23.76 41.67
N THR A 380 27.16 24.59 41.24
CA THR A 380 26.90 24.88 39.83
C THR A 380 28.15 25.45 39.16
N GLY A 381 28.86 26.38 39.78
CA GLY A 381 30.11 26.92 39.26
C GLY A 381 31.18 25.84 39.02
N ILE A 382 31.30 24.88 39.95
CA ILE A 382 32.20 23.73 39.81
C ILE A 382 31.75 22.84 38.65
N LEU A 383 30.45 22.52 38.56
CA LEU A 383 29.91 21.71 37.46
C LEU A 383 30.11 22.37 36.10
N LEU A 384 29.89 23.69 35.98
CA LEU A 384 30.12 24.43 34.74
C LEU A 384 31.58 24.35 34.28
N GLN A 385 32.53 24.44 35.22
CA GLN A 385 33.95 24.24 34.93
C GLN A 385 34.25 22.81 34.49
N ASP A 386 33.63 21.82 35.13
CA ASP A 386 33.79 20.40 34.80
C ASP A 386 33.20 20.04 33.42
N TYR A 387 32.05 20.63 33.05
CA TYR A 387 31.46 20.48 31.73
C TYR A 387 32.32 21.10 30.62
N LYS A 388 33.18 22.09 30.93
CA LYS A 388 34.08 22.75 29.95
C LYS A 388 33.37 23.22 28.67
N GLY A 389 32.12 23.66 28.81
CA GLY A 389 31.27 24.09 27.70
C GLY A 389 30.62 22.97 26.88
N ASN A 390 30.75 21.70 27.27
CA ASN A 390 30.11 20.56 26.59
C ASN A 390 28.62 20.41 26.89
N LEU A 391 28.07 21.16 27.86
CA LEU A 391 26.65 21.18 28.15
C LEU A 391 26.03 22.49 27.67
N ARG A 392 24.93 22.39 26.93
CA ARG A 392 24.12 23.50 26.43
C ARG A 392 22.64 23.24 26.66
N TYR A 393 21.86 24.29 26.88
CA TYR A 393 20.42 24.22 26.99
C TYR A 393 19.77 24.96 25.83
N SER A 394 18.99 24.24 25.00
CA SER A 394 18.24 24.86 23.92
C SER A 394 16.85 25.25 24.38
N GLN A 395 16.54 26.55 24.32
CA GLN A 395 15.19 27.03 24.61
C GLN A 395 14.21 26.60 23.53
N ALA A 396 14.67 26.53 22.27
CA ALA A 396 13.84 26.10 21.15
C ALA A 396 13.35 24.65 21.32
N HIS A 397 14.20 23.76 21.85
CA HIS A 397 13.86 22.35 22.07
C HIS A 397 13.31 22.08 23.47
N GLY A 398 13.53 22.98 24.42
CA GLY A 398 13.22 22.76 25.84
C GLY A 398 14.03 21.63 26.46
N ALA A 399 15.29 21.45 26.04
CA ALA A 399 16.11 20.31 26.42
C ALA A 399 17.61 20.67 26.51
N PHE A 400 18.34 19.89 27.28
CA PHE A 400 19.80 19.94 27.30
C PHE A 400 20.39 19.15 26.15
N PHE A 401 21.54 19.61 25.68
CA PHE A 401 22.37 18.95 24.70
C PHE A 401 23.78 18.80 25.27
N MET A 402 24.36 17.62 25.11
CA MET A 402 25.72 17.31 25.56
C MET A 402 26.58 16.90 24.37
N TYR A 403 27.76 17.51 24.26
CA TYR A 403 28.74 17.14 23.27
C TYR A 403 29.37 15.78 23.59
N GLU A 404 29.43 14.92 22.58
CA GLU A 404 30.00 13.56 22.64
C GLU A 404 29.37 12.62 23.68
N TYR A 405 28.11 12.85 24.05
CA TYR A 405 27.43 11.98 25.01
C TYR A 405 27.09 10.60 24.42
N GLN A 406 26.51 10.55 23.22
CA GLN A 406 26.23 9.27 22.54
C GLN A 406 27.34 8.87 21.56
N ARG A 407 27.87 9.84 20.81
CA ARG A 407 28.80 9.59 19.70
C ARG A 407 29.77 10.75 19.51
N LYS A 408 30.98 10.46 18.99
CA LYS A 408 32.02 11.47 18.75
C LYS A 408 31.54 12.56 17.80
N GLY A 409 31.93 13.80 18.07
CA GLY A 409 31.56 14.98 17.28
C GLY A 409 30.10 15.44 17.38
N LEU A 410 29.20 14.70 18.05
CA LEU A 410 27.75 14.97 18.06
C LEU A 410 27.31 15.74 19.30
N TRP A 411 26.41 16.71 19.13
CA TRP A 411 25.60 17.25 20.22
C TRP A 411 24.31 16.44 20.38
N SER A 412 24.26 15.59 21.39
CA SER A 412 23.13 14.71 21.69
C SER A 412 22.12 15.40 22.58
N GLN A 413 20.82 15.32 22.25
CA GLN A 413 19.75 15.76 23.13
C GLN A 413 19.62 14.79 24.32
N LEU A 414 19.51 15.31 25.54
CA LEU A 414 19.27 14.52 26.74
C LEU A 414 17.82 14.67 27.21
N SER A 415 17.26 13.56 27.67
CA SER A 415 16.04 13.54 28.49
C SER A 415 16.31 14.13 29.88
N GLU A 416 15.24 14.53 30.57
CA GLU A 416 15.35 15.04 31.94
C GLU A 416 15.99 14.03 32.91
N TYR A 417 15.74 12.73 32.72
CA TYR A 417 16.34 11.68 33.55
C TYR A 417 17.84 11.53 33.28
N GLU A 418 18.28 11.62 32.03
CA GLU A 418 19.71 11.55 31.68
C GLU A 418 20.48 12.73 32.28
N VAL A 419 19.93 13.94 32.20
CA VAL A 419 20.55 15.13 32.82
C VAL A 419 20.64 14.96 34.33
N LYS A 420 19.57 14.51 35.00
CA LYS A 420 19.59 14.26 36.45
C LYS A 420 20.60 13.16 36.81
N GLY A 421 20.71 12.12 35.98
CA GLY A 421 21.68 11.05 36.14
C GLY A 421 23.13 11.52 36.01
N ASP A 422 23.43 12.33 34.99
CA ASP A 422 24.76 12.92 34.78
C ASP A 422 25.14 13.87 35.93
N ILE A 423 24.23 14.77 36.34
CA ILE A 423 24.44 15.64 37.50
C ILE A 423 24.73 14.81 38.75
N LYS A 424 23.92 13.77 39.01
CA LYS A 424 24.13 12.86 40.15
C LYS A 424 25.52 12.21 40.11
N GLY A 425 25.93 11.69 38.94
CA GLY A 425 27.25 11.08 38.76
C GLY A 425 28.39 12.05 39.07
N ARG A 426 28.29 13.31 38.62
CA ARG A 426 29.27 14.35 38.93
C ARG A 426 29.28 14.75 40.40
N LEU A 427 28.10 14.83 41.03
CA LEU A 427 27.99 15.05 42.48
C LEU A 427 28.63 13.92 43.29
N ASP A 428 28.46 12.67 42.87
CA ASP A 428 29.09 11.51 43.51
C ASP A 428 30.62 11.58 43.40
N ALA A 429 31.17 12.07 42.28
CA ALA A 429 32.61 12.25 42.09
C ALA A 429 33.23 13.31 43.02
N ILE A 430 32.49 14.36 43.39
CA ILE A 430 32.95 15.41 44.32
C ILE A 430 32.49 15.18 45.77
N LYS A 431 31.76 14.09 46.02
CA LYS A 431 31.06 13.85 47.28
C LYS A 431 32.00 13.79 48.48
N GLU A 432 33.09 13.04 48.37
CA GLU A 432 34.05 12.85 49.45
C GLU A 432 34.81 14.14 49.80
N GLY A 433 35.04 15.02 48.80
CA GLY A 433 35.78 16.26 48.97
C GLY A 433 34.95 17.47 49.40
N LEU A 434 33.70 17.59 48.91
CA LEU A 434 32.90 18.83 49.03
C LEU A 434 31.51 18.62 49.62
N LEU A 435 30.96 17.39 49.62
CA LEU A 435 29.59 17.10 50.03
C LEU A 435 29.56 16.12 51.21
N HIS A 436 30.25 16.46 52.29
CA HIS A 436 30.38 15.60 53.48
C HIS A 436 29.04 15.22 54.13
N SER A 437 28.00 16.03 53.95
CA SER A 437 26.65 15.75 54.45
C SER A 437 25.76 14.98 53.45
N GLY A 438 26.31 14.52 52.32
CA GLY A 438 25.54 13.97 51.20
C GLY A 438 24.71 15.03 50.48
N TYR A 439 23.83 14.62 49.57
CA TYR A 439 22.92 15.52 48.84
C TYR A 439 21.55 14.88 48.64
N SER A 440 20.54 15.71 48.36
CA SER A 440 19.16 15.29 48.11
C SER A 440 18.78 15.50 46.65
N MET A 441 17.64 14.92 46.24
CA MET A 441 17.07 15.18 44.91
C MET A 441 16.71 16.65 44.69
N ASN A 442 16.43 17.42 45.74
CA ASN A 442 16.15 18.85 45.60
C ASN A 442 17.39 19.61 45.13
N LEU A 443 18.59 19.23 45.62
CA LEU A 443 19.83 19.84 45.13
C LEU A 443 19.99 19.57 43.62
N ILE A 444 19.74 18.34 43.17
CA ILE A 444 19.83 18.01 41.72
C ILE A 444 18.87 18.88 40.90
N SER A 445 17.62 19.03 41.37
CA SER A 445 16.64 19.89 40.70
C SER A 445 17.07 21.37 40.66
N ASP A 446 17.61 21.89 41.76
CA ASP A 446 18.12 23.27 41.85
C ASP A 446 19.31 23.48 40.90
N LEU A 447 20.26 22.54 40.87
CA LEU A 447 21.41 22.57 39.97
C LEU A 447 20.98 22.49 38.51
N MET A 448 19.99 21.64 38.20
CA MET A 448 19.45 21.54 36.85
C MET A 448 18.88 22.87 36.38
N GLU A 449 18.12 23.58 37.23
CA GLU A 449 17.56 24.89 36.89
C GLU A 449 18.64 25.96 36.71
N GLN A 450 19.66 25.99 37.58
CA GLN A 450 20.78 26.91 37.44
C GLN A 450 21.62 26.63 36.18
N LEU A 451 21.84 25.35 35.83
CA LEU A 451 22.51 24.95 34.60
C LEU A 451 21.69 25.35 33.36
N ARG A 452 20.36 25.24 33.38
CA ARG A 452 19.49 25.68 32.27
C ARG A 452 19.75 27.15 31.93
N ILE A 453 19.77 28.00 32.95
CA ILE A 453 19.96 29.44 32.80
C ILE A 453 21.40 29.77 32.38
N SER A 454 22.38 29.03 32.89
CA SER A 454 23.81 29.31 32.67
C SER A 454 24.35 28.77 31.34
N THR A 455 23.62 27.88 30.66
CA THR A 455 24.10 27.18 29.45
C THR A 455 23.21 27.41 28.22
N ILE A 456 22.37 28.44 28.23
CA ILE A 456 21.46 28.78 27.12
C ILE A 456 22.22 28.91 25.80
N PHE A 457 21.77 28.19 24.78
CA PHE A 457 22.31 28.23 23.42
C PHE A 457 21.31 27.68 22.40
N ASP A 458 21.05 28.43 21.33
CA ASP A 458 20.11 28.05 20.28
C ASP A 458 20.67 28.20 18.85
N ASP A 459 21.94 28.57 18.69
CA ASP A 459 22.61 28.71 17.38
C ASP A 459 23.15 27.37 16.86
N TRP A 460 22.25 26.40 16.72
CA TRP A 460 22.56 25.07 16.20
C TRP A 460 22.88 25.09 14.71
N TYR A 461 23.69 24.15 14.24
CA TYR A 461 23.94 24.02 12.80
C TYR A 461 22.74 23.44 12.07
N GLU A 462 22.25 24.19 11.07
CA GLU A 462 21.06 23.87 10.28
C GLU A 462 21.32 23.74 8.77
N SER A 463 22.54 24.05 8.29
CA SER A 463 22.90 23.91 6.87
C SER A 463 23.21 22.44 6.52
N ASN A 464 23.40 22.15 5.23
CA ASN A 464 23.85 20.85 4.73
C ASN A 464 25.22 20.93 4.02
N ASP A 465 25.96 22.03 4.21
CA ASP A 465 27.33 22.19 3.70
C ASP A 465 28.33 21.26 4.40
N TYR A 466 27.98 20.79 5.61
CA TYR A 466 28.78 19.90 6.44
C TYR A 466 27.94 18.73 6.92
N LEU A 467 28.49 17.52 6.80
CA LEU A 467 27.88 16.30 7.30
C LEU A 467 28.79 15.68 8.34
N LEU A 468 28.23 15.35 9.51
CA LEU A 468 28.96 14.65 10.56
C LEU A 468 28.87 13.13 10.33
N PHE A 469 30.03 12.49 10.19
CA PHE A 469 30.23 11.04 10.10
C PHE A 469 30.84 10.52 11.41
N MET A 470 30.96 9.20 11.56
CA MET A 470 31.59 8.58 12.73
C MET A 470 33.10 8.86 12.86
N ASN A 471 33.76 9.27 11.78
CA ASN A 471 35.20 9.57 11.71
C ASN A 471 35.56 11.04 11.46
N GLY A 472 34.60 11.95 11.30
CA GLY A 472 34.89 13.37 11.10
C GLY A 472 33.73 14.17 10.54
N ILE A 473 34.02 15.41 10.15
CA ILE A 473 33.05 16.33 9.55
C ILE A 473 33.40 16.51 8.07
N LEU A 474 32.55 16.00 7.19
CA LEU A 474 32.73 16.15 5.75
C LEU A 474 32.21 17.52 5.29
N LYS A 475 33.06 18.32 4.66
CA LYS A 475 32.63 19.48 3.88
C LYS A 475 32.13 19.01 2.51
N VAL A 476 30.84 19.18 2.23
CA VAL A 476 30.15 18.51 1.11
C VAL A 476 30.68 18.95 -0.26
N ASP A 477 30.94 20.24 -0.43
CA ASP A 477 31.41 20.79 -1.72
C ASP A 477 32.81 20.30 -2.10
N THR A 478 33.74 20.33 -1.15
CA THR A 478 35.14 19.97 -1.39
C THR A 478 35.43 18.49 -1.17
N ARG A 479 34.51 17.77 -0.50
CA ARG A 479 34.68 16.39 -0.04
C ARG A 479 35.88 16.21 0.88
N GLU A 480 36.20 17.24 1.64
CA GLU A 480 37.28 17.24 2.61
C GLU A 480 36.75 16.78 3.97
N LEU A 481 37.42 15.80 4.58
CA LEU A 481 37.10 15.31 5.91
C LEU A 481 37.90 16.10 6.96
N LEU A 482 37.19 16.92 7.74
CA LEU A 482 37.73 17.74 8.81
C LEU A 482 37.68 16.98 10.15
N PRO A 483 38.57 17.30 11.11
CA PRO A 483 38.46 16.78 12.47
C PRO A 483 37.15 17.25 13.13
N PHE A 484 36.74 16.53 14.19
CA PHE A 484 35.59 16.95 14.98
C PHE A 484 35.79 18.35 15.54
N ASN A 485 34.75 19.17 15.43
CA ASN A 485 34.75 20.52 15.95
C ASN A 485 33.43 20.78 16.67
N ARG A 486 33.50 20.85 18.00
CA ARG A 486 32.36 21.13 18.88
C ARG A 486 31.67 22.44 18.55
N GLU A 487 32.43 23.46 18.14
CA GLU A 487 31.93 24.80 17.84
C GLU A 487 31.14 24.86 16.53
N MET A 488 30.98 23.73 15.83
CA MET A 488 30.05 23.60 14.71
C MET A 488 28.63 23.20 15.16
N TYR A 489 28.39 22.85 16.42
CA TYR A 489 27.03 22.65 16.96
C TYR A 489 26.11 21.72 16.14
N ILE A 490 26.67 20.64 15.59
CA ILE A 490 25.95 19.66 14.77
C ILE A 490 25.17 18.69 15.67
N THR A 491 23.87 18.53 15.42
CA THR A 491 22.96 17.65 16.19
C THR A 491 22.48 16.41 15.42
N GLN A 492 23.06 16.14 14.25
CA GLN A 492 22.74 14.98 13.41
C GLN A 492 24.04 14.34 12.94
N GLN A 493 24.14 13.02 13.04
CA GLN A 493 25.29 12.26 12.55
C GLN A 493 24.82 11.09 11.69
N LEU A 494 25.58 10.79 10.64
CA LEU A 494 25.39 9.60 9.82
C LEU A 494 26.04 8.39 10.51
N PRO A 495 25.39 7.21 10.53
CA PRO A 495 25.80 6.08 11.36
C PRO A 495 26.97 5.26 10.78
N TYR A 496 27.82 5.86 9.96
CA TYR A 496 28.94 5.21 9.29
C TYR A 496 30.09 6.20 9.06
N ASP A 497 31.27 5.67 8.74
CA ASP A 497 32.46 6.45 8.41
C ASP A 497 32.40 7.01 6.99
N TYR A 498 32.99 8.18 6.78
CA TYR A 498 33.26 8.68 5.43
C TYR A 498 34.51 8.01 4.87
N ASP A 499 34.37 7.32 3.74
CA ASP A 499 35.48 6.78 2.96
C ASP A 499 35.46 7.38 1.53
N PRO A 500 36.45 8.19 1.14
CA PRO A 500 36.51 8.79 -0.19
C PRO A 500 36.76 7.77 -1.31
N TYR A 501 37.19 6.54 -0.98
CA TYR A 501 37.44 5.46 -1.93
C TYR A 501 36.29 4.45 -2.00
N ALA A 502 35.26 4.60 -1.16
CA ALA A 502 34.11 3.71 -1.16
C ALA A 502 33.40 3.71 -2.51
N THR A 503 33.05 2.50 -2.98
CA THR A 503 32.26 2.30 -4.19
C THR A 503 30.91 1.69 -3.84
N CYS A 504 29.90 1.95 -4.66
CA CYS A 504 28.55 1.40 -4.50
C CYS A 504 28.12 0.59 -5.73
N GLU A 505 29.06 -0.09 -6.38
CA GLU A 505 28.85 -0.77 -7.67
C GLU A 505 27.72 -1.80 -7.61
N SER A 506 27.61 -2.57 -6.53
CA SER A 506 26.50 -3.53 -6.34
C SER A 506 25.13 -2.83 -6.30
N ILE A 507 25.05 -1.66 -5.67
CA ILE A 507 23.81 -0.86 -5.62
C ILE A 507 23.51 -0.27 -7.00
N ILE A 508 24.52 0.23 -7.72
CA ILE A 508 24.35 0.77 -9.07
C ILE A 508 23.88 -0.33 -10.04
N LYS A 509 24.50 -1.51 -10.01
CA LYS A 509 24.11 -2.67 -10.82
C LYS A 509 22.68 -3.11 -10.50
N TRP A 510 22.34 -3.19 -9.22
CA TRP A 510 20.99 -3.52 -8.78
C TRP A 510 19.96 -2.46 -9.22
N LEU A 511 20.25 -1.16 -9.05
CA LEU A 511 19.38 -0.08 -9.56
C LEU A 511 19.22 -0.18 -11.08
N LYS A 512 20.31 -0.41 -11.81
CA LYS A 512 20.27 -0.54 -13.26
C LYS A 512 19.43 -1.75 -13.70
N SER A 513 19.60 -2.89 -13.05
CA SER A 513 18.80 -4.09 -13.30
C SER A 513 17.32 -3.88 -13.00
N THR A 514 16.98 -3.30 -11.84
CA THR A 514 15.58 -3.04 -11.44
C THR A 514 14.90 -1.95 -12.27
N GLN A 515 15.69 -1.10 -12.94
CA GLN A 515 15.19 -0.08 -13.86
C GLN A 515 15.35 -0.47 -15.34
N HIS A 516 15.50 -1.77 -15.63
CA HIS A 516 15.59 -2.32 -17.00
C HIS A 516 16.65 -1.62 -17.87
N ASP A 517 17.85 -1.47 -17.32
CA ASP A 517 18.99 -0.81 -17.95
C ASP A 517 18.79 0.68 -18.32
N SER A 518 17.69 1.29 -17.87
CA SER A 518 17.40 2.71 -18.08
C SER A 518 18.26 3.59 -17.17
N TRP A 519 19.38 4.08 -17.70
CA TRP A 519 20.24 5.02 -16.96
C TRP A 519 19.52 6.31 -16.55
N GLY A 520 18.56 6.79 -17.34
CA GLY A 520 17.76 7.97 -16.97
C GLY A 520 17.01 7.77 -15.64
N ARG A 521 16.29 6.65 -15.50
CA ARG A 521 15.57 6.30 -14.26
C ARG A 521 16.52 6.05 -13.09
N VAL A 522 17.64 5.37 -13.34
CA VAL A 522 18.69 5.16 -12.32
C VAL A 522 19.20 6.49 -11.77
N GLN A 523 19.44 7.49 -12.62
CA GLN A 523 19.91 8.79 -12.16
C GLN A 523 18.85 9.56 -11.38
N VAL A 524 17.56 9.44 -11.71
CA VAL A 524 16.46 10.04 -10.92
C VAL A 524 16.46 9.46 -9.50
N LEU A 525 16.54 8.13 -9.36
CA LEU A 525 16.61 7.48 -8.05
C LEU A 525 17.88 7.89 -7.29
N ARG A 526 19.04 7.89 -7.93
CA ARG A 526 20.29 8.36 -7.29
C ARG A 526 20.22 9.82 -6.86
N ALA A 527 19.61 10.68 -7.68
CA ALA A 527 19.41 12.09 -7.35
C ALA A 527 18.48 12.23 -6.14
N TRP A 528 17.43 11.39 -6.05
CA TRP A 528 16.56 11.35 -4.88
C TRP A 528 17.30 10.94 -3.61
N LEU A 529 18.11 9.88 -3.64
CA LEU A 529 18.95 9.48 -2.49
C LEU A 529 19.91 10.59 -2.04
N ARG A 530 20.53 11.30 -3.00
CA ARG A 530 21.36 12.48 -2.70
C ARG A 530 20.54 13.59 -2.06
N ALA A 531 19.33 13.83 -2.55
CA ALA A 531 18.43 14.86 -2.04
C ALA A 531 17.94 14.53 -0.61
N VAL A 532 17.70 13.25 -0.31
CA VAL A 532 17.42 12.75 1.05
C VAL A 532 18.61 13.02 1.98
N LEU A 533 19.82 12.60 1.59
CA LEU A 533 21.04 12.77 2.40
C LEU A 533 21.32 14.24 2.74
N LEU A 534 21.17 15.12 1.75
CA LEU A 534 21.46 16.56 1.85
C LEU A 534 20.22 17.40 2.21
N SER A 535 19.08 16.78 2.53
CA SER A 535 17.88 17.49 2.98
C SER A 535 17.45 18.61 2.02
N HIS A 536 17.40 18.29 0.72
CA HIS A 536 17.00 19.20 -0.35
C HIS A 536 15.47 19.38 -0.45
N SER A 537 14.84 19.81 0.64
CA SER A 537 13.39 20.06 0.68
C SER A 537 12.93 21.21 -0.23
N ASP A 538 13.86 22.02 -0.72
CA ASP A 538 13.64 23.09 -1.70
C ASP A 538 13.07 22.60 -3.04
N ILE A 539 13.22 21.32 -3.35
CA ILE A 539 12.64 20.69 -4.54
C ILE A 539 11.09 20.67 -4.46
N GLN A 540 10.52 20.75 -3.25
CA GLN A 540 9.08 20.71 -2.98
C GLN A 540 8.36 19.51 -3.63
N LYS A 541 8.99 18.34 -3.55
CA LYS A 541 8.46 17.07 -4.06
C LYS A 541 8.57 15.98 -3.01
N PHE A 542 7.68 15.00 -3.09
CA PHE A 542 7.84 13.68 -2.50
C PHE A 542 7.93 12.65 -3.62
N VAL A 543 8.47 11.47 -3.34
CA VAL A 543 8.57 10.38 -4.32
C VAL A 543 7.79 9.18 -3.82
N GLU A 544 6.75 8.80 -4.56
CA GLU A 544 6.08 7.53 -4.38
C GLU A 544 6.70 6.49 -5.33
N ILE A 545 7.21 5.39 -4.76
CA ILE A 545 7.74 4.28 -5.56
C ILE A 545 6.62 3.27 -5.79
N VAL A 546 6.19 3.14 -7.04
CA VAL A 546 5.13 2.22 -7.47
C VAL A 546 5.68 1.07 -8.30
N GLY A 547 4.99 -0.07 -8.29
CA GLY A 547 5.37 -1.24 -9.08
C GLY A 547 4.83 -2.55 -8.51
N PRO A 548 4.91 -3.65 -9.27
CA PRO A 548 4.43 -4.97 -8.85
C PRO A 548 5.19 -5.48 -7.62
N GLY A 549 4.68 -6.56 -7.01
CA GLY A 549 5.40 -7.26 -5.94
C GLY A 549 6.82 -7.63 -6.38
N LYS A 550 7.76 -7.72 -5.42
CA LYS A 550 9.16 -8.11 -5.66
C LYS A 550 9.98 -7.23 -6.64
N SER A 551 9.49 -6.06 -7.04
CA SER A 551 10.22 -5.14 -7.94
C SER A 551 11.36 -4.35 -7.29
N GLY A 552 11.68 -4.59 -6.02
CA GLY A 552 12.76 -3.89 -5.29
C GLY A 552 12.36 -2.57 -4.60
N LYS A 553 11.06 -2.24 -4.53
CA LYS A 553 10.57 -1.01 -3.87
C LYS A 553 11.00 -0.92 -2.41
N SER A 554 10.71 -1.94 -1.62
CA SER A 554 11.07 -1.99 -0.19
C SER A 554 12.59 -1.98 -0.02
N THR A 555 13.34 -2.62 -0.92
CA THR A 555 14.82 -2.56 -0.93
C THR A 555 15.32 -1.12 -1.16
N TYR A 556 14.67 -0.35 -2.03
CA TYR A 556 14.99 1.05 -2.26
C TYR A 556 14.68 1.93 -1.04
N SER A 557 13.51 1.76 -0.42
CA SER A 557 13.14 2.48 0.82
C SER A 557 14.11 2.16 1.96
N ASN A 558 14.49 0.89 2.11
CA ASN A 558 15.48 0.46 3.10
C ASN A 558 16.87 1.04 2.82
N LEU A 559 17.26 1.17 1.54
CA LEU A 559 18.49 1.84 1.16
C LEU A 559 18.46 3.34 1.53
N ALA A 560 17.34 4.03 1.28
CA ALA A 560 17.18 5.43 1.69
C ALA A 560 17.23 5.60 3.21
N HIS A 561 16.61 4.68 3.96
CA HIS A 561 16.66 4.65 5.42
C HIS A 561 18.09 4.43 5.94
N ALA A 562 18.78 3.40 5.44
CA ALA A 562 20.15 3.07 5.83
C ALA A 562 21.13 4.21 5.49
N LEU A 563 20.88 4.95 4.41
CA LEU A 563 21.68 6.10 4.02
C LEU A 563 21.66 7.22 5.06
N VAL A 564 20.54 7.47 5.73
CA VAL A 564 20.46 8.53 6.75
C VAL A 564 20.59 7.98 8.18
N GLY A 565 20.24 6.72 8.41
CA GLY A 565 20.21 6.08 9.72
C GLY A 565 18.92 6.35 10.51
N ASP A 566 18.66 5.48 11.49
CA ASP A 566 17.44 5.46 12.30
C ASP A 566 17.20 6.80 13.03
N ASP A 567 18.27 7.42 13.53
CA ASP A 567 18.18 8.70 14.25
C ASP A 567 17.74 9.86 13.34
N ASN A 568 17.96 9.75 12.04
CA ASN A 568 17.65 10.79 11.06
C ASN A 568 16.42 10.45 10.21
N ALA A 569 15.79 9.29 10.40
CA ALA A 569 14.57 8.89 9.72
C ALA A 569 13.36 8.85 10.67
N MET A 570 12.17 8.90 10.07
CA MET A 570 10.89 8.64 10.72
C MET A 570 10.03 7.75 9.81
N ILE A 571 9.37 6.76 10.39
CA ILE A 571 8.42 5.89 9.69
C ILE A 571 7.03 6.21 10.23
N SER A 572 6.06 6.46 9.35
CA SER A 572 4.67 6.76 9.71
C SER A 572 3.70 6.16 8.68
N SER A 573 2.41 6.36 8.88
CA SER A 573 1.38 6.24 7.84
C SER A 573 0.79 7.62 7.50
N LEU A 574 0.12 7.72 6.35
CA LEU A 574 -0.62 8.93 5.97
C LEU A 574 -1.75 9.24 6.95
N GLU A 575 -2.47 8.22 7.41
CA GLU A 575 -3.54 8.41 8.37
C GLU A 575 -3.02 8.98 9.69
N HIS A 576 -1.91 8.43 10.18
CA HIS A 576 -1.33 8.86 11.44
C HIS A 576 -0.77 10.29 11.33
N LEU A 577 -0.06 10.59 10.24
CA LEU A 577 0.47 11.93 9.97
C LEU A 577 -0.64 13.01 9.92
N GLU A 578 -1.77 12.71 9.27
CA GLU A 578 -2.85 13.69 9.09
C GLU A 578 -3.76 13.82 10.32
N LYS A 579 -3.95 12.74 11.10
CA LYS A 579 -4.90 12.73 12.24
C LYS A 579 -4.23 13.00 13.59
N ASN A 580 -2.96 12.67 13.76
CA ASN A 580 -2.26 12.85 15.03
C ASN A 580 -1.44 14.15 15.05
N ARG A 581 -1.94 15.14 15.79
CA ARG A 581 -1.27 16.44 15.98
C ARG A 581 0.14 16.35 16.59
N PHE A 582 0.48 15.23 17.25
CA PHE A 582 1.80 15.02 17.84
C PHE A 582 2.80 14.39 16.86
N GLU A 583 2.32 13.86 15.72
CA GLU A 583 3.17 13.12 14.78
C GLU A 583 4.19 14.02 14.09
N THR A 584 3.77 15.25 13.79
CA THR A 584 4.65 16.26 13.17
C THR A 584 5.86 16.60 14.03
N ALA A 585 5.76 16.50 15.36
CA ALA A 585 6.89 16.75 16.24
C ALA A 585 8.03 15.73 16.07
N ASN A 586 7.72 14.50 15.64
CA ASN A 586 8.70 13.45 15.37
C ASN A 586 9.52 13.71 14.11
N LEU A 587 9.05 14.59 13.22
CA LEU A 587 9.74 14.99 11.99
C LEU A 587 10.81 16.06 12.23
N TYR A 588 10.84 16.64 13.44
CA TYR A 588 11.78 17.69 13.79
C TYR A 588 13.22 17.19 13.67
N LYS A 589 14.03 17.87 12.84
CA LYS A 589 15.40 17.46 12.51
C LYS A 589 15.50 16.02 12.00
N LYS A 590 14.51 15.54 11.26
CA LYS A 590 14.64 14.31 10.46
C LYS A 590 14.98 14.66 9.01
N LYS A 591 15.79 13.81 8.37
CA LYS A 591 16.18 13.90 6.96
C LYS A 591 15.21 13.14 6.04
N LEU A 592 14.51 12.15 6.58
CA LEU A 592 13.62 11.27 5.80
C LEU A 592 12.34 10.95 6.59
N LEU A 593 11.20 11.09 5.94
CA LEU A 593 9.92 10.49 6.34
C LEU A 593 9.59 9.38 5.35
N LEU A 594 9.36 8.17 5.84
CA LEU A 594 8.95 7.02 5.04
C LEU A 594 7.52 6.60 5.37
N PHE A 595 6.75 6.33 4.32
CA PHE A 595 5.51 5.57 4.40
C PHE A 595 5.73 4.17 3.83
N ASN A 596 5.72 3.16 4.70
CA ASN A 596 5.78 1.77 4.26
C ASN A 596 4.38 1.29 3.87
N ASP A 597 4.25 0.72 2.67
CA ASP A 597 3.03 0.10 2.14
C ASP A 597 1.77 0.98 2.33
N VAL A 598 1.73 2.11 1.62
CA VAL A 598 0.64 3.08 1.71
C VAL A 598 -0.70 2.44 1.35
N GLU A 599 -1.56 2.26 2.34
CA GLU A 599 -2.96 1.89 2.13
C GLU A 599 -3.74 3.01 1.44
N ARG A 600 -4.87 2.66 0.84
CA ARG A 600 -5.73 3.62 0.17
C ARG A 600 -6.29 4.64 1.18
N TYR A 601 -5.72 5.85 1.18
CA TYR A 601 -6.16 6.95 2.02
C TYR A 601 -7.10 7.91 1.26
N GLY A 602 -8.30 8.12 1.78
CA GLY A 602 -9.32 9.01 1.19
C GLY A 602 -9.55 10.33 1.93
N GLY A 603 -8.73 10.64 2.95
CA GLY A 603 -8.86 11.85 3.78
C GLY A 603 -8.14 13.08 3.22
N SER A 604 -8.11 14.15 4.03
CA SER A 604 -7.32 15.36 3.72
C SER A 604 -5.83 15.06 3.79
N VAL A 605 -5.05 15.55 2.83
CA VAL A 605 -3.57 15.46 2.79
C VAL A 605 -2.91 16.81 3.07
N SER A 606 -3.47 17.54 4.04
CA SER A 606 -3.07 18.91 4.38
C SER A 606 -1.69 18.97 5.01
N VAL A 607 -1.37 18.05 5.92
CA VAL A 607 -0.07 18.00 6.60
C VAL A 607 1.01 17.56 5.61
N LEU A 608 0.74 16.55 4.79
CA LEU A 608 1.65 16.10 3.74
C LEU A 608 2.01 17.24 2.79
N LYS A 609 1.01 18.03 2.35
CA LYS A 609 1.24 19.22 1.52
C LYS A 609 2.07 20.27 2.24
N ALA A 610 1.83 20.50 3.53
CA ALA A 610 2.59 21.46 4.32
C ALA A 610 4.07 21.05 4.46
N ILE A 611 4.35 19.79 4.81
CA ILE A 611 5.73 19.30 4.99
C ILE A 611 6.51 19.23 3.67
N THR A 612 5.85 18.88 2.57
CA THR A 612 6.48 18.85 1.24
C THR A 612 6.57 20.25 0.62
N GLY A 613 5.67 21.16 0.97
CA GLY A 613 5.64 22.55 0.53
C GLY A 613 6.57 23.49 1.30
N ARG A 614 7.23 23.02 2.37
CA ARG A 614 8.07 23.81 3.30
C ARG A 614 7.30 24.87 4.10
N ASP A 615 6.05 24.58 4.41
CA ASP A 615 5.25 25.38 5.33
C ASP A 615 5.71 25.17 6.77
N LEU A 616 5.37 26.13 7.65
CA LEU A 616 5.58 25.99 9.08
C LEU A 616 4.58 24.98 9.66
N ILE A 617 5.09 23.91 10.26
CA ILE A 617 4.30 22.89 10.95
C ILE A 617 4.40 23.04 12.47
N ARG A 618 3.33 22.65 13.15
CA ARG A 618 3.26 22.71 14.62
C ARG A 618 4.16 21.63 15.24
N ASN A 619 4.81 21.98 16.35
CA ASN A 619 5.69 21.10 17.10
C ASN A 619 5.04 20.74 18.45
N GLU A 620 3.91 20.04 18.42
CA GLU A 620 3.19 19.68 19.65
C GLU A 620 3.76 18.38 20.22
N ARG A 621 4.28 18.41 21.46
CA ARG A 621 4.76 17.21 22.17
C ARG A 621 3.80 16.84 23.30
N LYS A 622 3.57 15.53 23.46
CA LYS A 622 2.71 15.01 24.54
C LYS A 622 3.31 15.40 25.90
N PHE A 623 2.47 15.87 26.81
CA PHE A 623 2.81 16.24 28.20
C PHE A 623 3.77 17.45 28.38
N GLN A 624 4.02 18.25 27.35
CA GLN A 624 4.77 19.50 27.49
C GLN A 624 3.82 20.71 27.47
N ALA A 625 3.88 21.53 28.52
CA ALA A 625 3.11 22.77 28.62
C ALA A 625 3.94 23.92 28.02
N GLY A 626 3.53 24.40 26.84
CA GLY A 626 4.14 25.54 26.16
C GLY A 626 4.05 25.39 24.63
N SER A 627 3.79 26.49 23.92
CA SER A 627 3.85 26.48 22.46
C SER A 627 5.32 26.38 22.03
N GLN A 628 5.78 25.20 21.63
CA GLN A 628 7.07 25.09 20.95
C GLN A 628 7.00 25.88 19.63
N LYS A 629 8.14 26.45 19.23
CA LYS A 629 8.21 27.17 17.96
C LYS A 629 7.86 26.21 16.82
N PRO A 630 6.97 26.60 15.89
CA PRO A 630 6.75 25.84 14.69
C PRO A 630 8.04 25.78 13.88
N PHE A 631 8.18 24.75 13.05
CA PHE A 631 9.38 24.52 12.26
C PHE A 631 9.05 24.17 10.82
N LYS A 632 10.05 24.20 9.95
CA LYS A 632 9.93 23.68 8.58
C LYS A 632 10.57 22.30 8.53
N PHE A 633 9.85 21.33 7.98
CA PHE A 633 10.46 20.04 7.70
C PHE A 633 11.46 20.19 6.54
N ASN A 634 12.74 19.93 6.83
CA ASN A 634 13.81 20.02 5.83
C ASN A 634 14.17 18.66 5.23
N GLY A 635 13.62 17.56 5.74
CA GLY A 635 13.78 16.24 5.15
C GLY A 635 12.92 16.04 3.90
N LEU A 636 13.06 14.87 3.28
CA LEU A 636 12.23 14.44 2.16
C LEU A 636 11.24 13.37 2.59
N VAL A 637 10.17 13.24 1.81
CA VAL A 637 9.08 12.28 2.04
C VAL A 637 9.07 11.25 0.92
N MET A 638 8.99 9.96 1.28
CA MET A 638 8.88 8.85 0.35
C MET A 638 7.79 7.86 0.77
#